data_AF-A0A0D8XD15-F1
#
_entry.id   AF-A0A0D8XD15-F1
#
_cell.length_a   1.000
_cell.length_b   1.000
_cell.length_c   1.000
_cell.angle_alpha   90.00
_cell.angle_beta   90.00
_cell.angle_gamma   90.00
#
_symmetry.space_group_name_H-M   'P 1'
#
loop_
_entity.id
_entity.type
_entity.pdbx_description
1 polymer ?
#
loop_
_entity_poly.entity_id
_entity_poly.type
_entity_poly.pdbx_seq_one_letter_code
_entity_poly.pdbx_strand_id
1 'polypeptide(L)'
;MIDDDCNEQVGVPNVIALVGLPARGKTYISHKLCRYLNWIGIKTKAFNVGDYRRKAINYEVEGELDFFSPYNAIGTSIRNECARLAIEDMGRYLEAKEGEVAILDATNTTRARRRFLMDYCRRAELAPAFRVFFIESVCDDPDIINSNITEVKINSPDYKGKMSEEEAKEDFMKRIENYKLQYEPIDQEIDDDLSFIKVMNAGKSFFVHNVKGHIQSRVVYFLMNIHLLPRSIYLTRHGESEYNQIGRLGGDSPLSENGLRYAERLKEYFMKESLEDLRVWSSQKIRAVQTASRIQELATNVEYWKVLDEIDAGICEGLTYEDFEARYPKQFAERDKDKYHYRYPSGESYEDLVARLEPVIMELERQSDVLVVSHQAVLRCILAYFTNKNREELPYLKVPLHTVIKLTPKAYSCEVEMFKFDVDAVNTYREKPGHPVFLVNFVLSSEFNGNKLGRGQWGGLLSLTMSSVYDVPNLGAKDYKMSDEWGMVQIAALRSGPTEKQFSGQFPGERIEVIDRNIGYLSPIGKISGRVLITRYRLRFEGSDNACHFEVPLGCICKVEKVGHSTVSRSEHSYGVLIGCKDMRNIRFTCQPATHSRRPLYDALLRYAFPVTNKLPLYAFLYAQALQESSPPPHSSKPMINGWTLYDAKIELNRLGVPNEQWALSQLNHDYEFADTYPRLLAIPSAVEGKGRDFIEKVGEYRSRQRIPIIIRVQCLKVLSWLHPVTQASITRCSQPKSGMTNRKCAEDEWFLKQIVLANANAHQLLIFDARPIVNAKVNKAKGGGYEESYEECALLFLNIHNIHVVRESLRKLKDCLFPRVDEKNYLKLVDESKWLNHIQSIIEGAAQIVSEVERNRNSVLVHCSDGWDRTAQLTSLAMVQLDPYYRTIKGFAVLIEKEWCSFGHKFAHRIEPRCMIGHGEDKPSDGERSPVFHGCHFEFNSFLLVTILDELYACRFGTFLFNSEKQRLVDNKCIKNTVSLWTYVLENKALFLNPLYNKGDQRTVLSMNSSMRVLRVWTEYYARYNPHVIAPGSLAAKRYALQRACGKRALVEELVSLSQA
;
A
#
# COMPACT_ATOMS: atom_id res chain seq x y z
N MET A 1 -11.39 6.40 33.63
CA MET A 1 -12.01 6.15 32.32
C MET A 1 -10.95 6.46 31.27
N ILE A 2 -10.82 5.60 30.27
CA ILE A 2 -9.90 5.74 29.11
C ILE A 2 -10.72 5.22 27.93
N ASP A 3 -10.76 5.97 26.84
CA ASP A 3 -11.88 5.90 25.89
C ASP A 3 -11.86 4.68 24.96
N ASP A 4 -13.05 4.14 24.67
CA ASP A 4 -13.29 3.07 23.69
C ASP A 4 -13.40 3.56 22.23
N ASP A 5 -13.28 4.89 22.02
CA ASP A 5 -13.46 5.66 20.77
C ASP A 5 -12.86 5.04 19.50
N CYS A 6 -11.80 4.25 19.62
CA CYS A 6 -11.14 3.61 18.47
C CYS A 6 -12.02 2.56 17.78
N ASN A 7 -13.01 1.98 18.46
CA ASN A 7 -13.93 1.00 17.86
C ASN A 7 -15.15 1.66 17.17
N GLU A 8 -15.55 2.87 17.55
CA GLU A 8 -16.76 3.50 17.00
C GLU A 8 -16.62 3.96 15.54
N GLN A 9 -15.40 4.15 15.04
CA GLN A 9 -15.16 4.84 13.76
C GLN A 9 -15.75 4.16 12.52
N VAL A 10 -16.04 2.85 12.58
CA VAL A 10 -16.35 1.99 11.43
C VAL A 10 -17.86 1.72 11.25
N GLY A 11 -18.71 2.05 12.22
CA GLY A 11 -20.15 1.71 12.20
C GLY A 11 -21.16 2.87 12.29
N VAL A 12 -20.69 4.13 12.35
CA VAL A 12 -21.54 5.31 12.53
C VAL A 12 -22.25 5.70 11.22
N PRO A 13 -23.59 5.86 11.18
CA PRO A 13 -24.32 6.38 10.02
C PRO A 13 -23.89 7.80 9.62
N ASN A 14 -23.86 8.09 8.32
CA ASN A 14 -23.35 9.37 7.80
C ASN A 14 -24.46 10.18 7.13
N VAL A 15 -24.51 11.48 7.42
CA VAL A 15 -25.39 12.46 6.77
C VAL A 15 -24.54 13.37 5.90
N ILE A 16 -24.81 13.42 4.60
CA ILE A 16 -24.09 14.26 3.65
C ILE A 16 -25.00 15.40 3.21
N ALA A 17 -24.67 16.63 3.58
CA ALA A 17 -25.55 17.78 3.40
C ALA A 17 -25.00 18.74 2.34
N LEU A 18 -25.76 18.96 1.27
CA LEU A 18 -25.37 19.87 0.19
C LEU A 18 -25.65 21.33 0.57
N VAL A 19 -24.73 22.23 0.22
CA VAL A 19 -24.77 23.67 0.57
C VAL A 19 -24.44 24.52 -0.66
N GLY A 20 -25.08 25.67 -0.80
CA GLY A 20 -24.80 26.64 -1.86
C GLY A 20 -26.04 27.06 -2.67
N LEU A 21 -25.88 28.07 -3.51
CA LEU A 21 -26.95 28.67 -4.32
C LEU A 21 -27.59 27.69 -5.33
N PRO A 22 -28.78 28.02 -5.90
CA PRO A 22 -29.35 27.27 -7.01
C PRO A 22 -28.46 27.28 -8.27
N ALA A 23 -28.71 26.33 -9.18
CA ALA A 23 -27.90 26.04 -10.38
C ALA A 23 -26.41 25.70 -10.16
N ARG A 24 -25.89 25.64 -8.93
CA ARG A 24 -24.48 25.31 -8.65
C ARG A 24 -24.17 23.79 -8.62
N GLY A 25 -24.70 22.99 -9.56
CA GLY A 25 -24.38 21.56 -9.68
C GLY A 25 -24.75 20.60 -8.53
N LYS A 26 -25.29 21.07 -7.40
CA LYS A 26 -25.51 20.25 -6.19
C LYS A 26 -26.29 18.96 -6.40
N THR A 27 -27.40 19.00 -7.16
CA THR A 27 -28.21 17.81 -7.47
C THR A 27 -27.43 16.80 -8.32
N TYR A 28 -26.58 17.26 -9.25
CA TYR A 28 -25.69 16.41 -10.04
C TYR A 28 -24.66 15.70 -9.14
N ILE A 29 -24.07 16.43 -8.19
CA ILE A 29 -23.19 15.87 -7.15
C ILE A 29 -23.93 14.83 -6.31
N SER A 30 -25.16 15.13 -5.87
CA SER A 30 -26.02 14.22 -5.10
C SER A 30 -26.22 12.88 -5.80
N HIS A 31 -26.66 12.90 -7.07
CA HIS A 31 -26.93 11.68 -7.83
C HIS A 31 -25.65 10.90 -8.16
N LYS A 32 -24.56 11.56 -8.60
CA LYS A 32 -23.27 10.88 -8.84
C LYS A 32 -22.75 10.21 -7.57
N LEU A 33 -22.77 10.91 -6.43
CA LEU A 33 -22.26 10.38 -5.17
C LEU A 33 -23.13 9.22 -4.64
N CYS A 34 -24.46 9.35 -4.71
CA CYS A 34 -25.40 8.29 -4.36
C CYS A 34 -25.16 7.01 -5.20
N ARG A 35 -24.98 7.19 -6.52
CA ARG A 35 -24.71 6.12 -7.48
C ARG A 35 -23.37 5.43 -7.20
N TYR A 36 -22.31 6.20 -6.97
CA TYR A 36 -20.98 5.67 -6.62
C TYR A 36 -21.00 4.87 -5.31
N LEU A 37 -21.53 5.44 -4.23
CA LEU A 37 -21.55 4.76 -2.93
C LEU A 37 -22.35 3.45 -2.98
N ASN A 38 -23.54 3.44 -3.61
CA ASN A 38 -24.31 2.20 -3.80
C ASN A 38 -23.58 1.18 -4.71
N TRP A 39 -22.86 1.64 -5.73
CA TRP A 39 -22.11 0.75 -6.64
C TRP A 39 -20.95 0.04 -5.92
N ILE A 40 -20.24 0.72 -5.00
CA ILE A 40 -19.26 0.08 -4.09
C ILE A 40 -19.89 -0.61 -2.87
N GLY A 41 -21.22 -0.83 -2.88
CA GLY A 41 -21.94 -1.61 -1.86
C GLY A 41 -22.42 -0.85 -0.63
N ILE A 42 -22.13 0.45 -0.49
CA ILE A 42 -22.52 1.28 0.66
C ILE A 42 -23.94 1.81 0.43
N LYS A 43 -24.90 1.31 1.22
CA LYS A 43 -26.32 1.63 1.04
C LYS A 43 -26.58 3.12 1.24
N THR A 44 -26.96 3.80 0.16
CA THR A 44 -27.08 5.26 0.12
C THR A 44 -28.41 5.71 -0.49
N LYS A 45 -29.02 6.74 0.09
CA LYS A 45 -30.26 7.35 -0.44
C LYS A 45 -30.19 8.88 -0.42
N ALA A 46 -30.71 9.52 -1.46
CA ALA A 46 -30.80 10.98 -1.56
C ALA A 46 -32.22 11.46 -1.22
N PHE A 47 -32.29 12.58 -0.49
CA PHE A 47 -33.49 13.23 0.00
C PHE A 47 -33.50 14.68 -0.52
N ASN A 48 -34.23 14.92 -1.61
CA ASN A 48 -34.29 16.25 -2.24
C ASN A 48 -35.43 17.08 -1.63
N VAL A 49 -35.09 18.18 -0.95
CA VAL A 49 -36.08 19.04 -0.25
C VAL A 49 -37.10 19.67 -1.22
N GLY A 50 -36.75 19.78 -2.51
CA GLY A 50 -37.65 20.22 -3.56
C GLY A 50 -38.84 19.29 -3.81
N ASP A 51 -38.72 17.98 -3.55
CA ASP A 51 -39.84 17.03 -3.69
C ASP A 51 -40.85 17.16 -2.55
N TYR A 52 -40.40 17.45 -1.34
CA TYR A 52 -41.28 17.77 -0.21
C TYR A 52 -42.06 19.06 -0.51
N ARG A 53 -41.37 20.09 -1.02
CA ARG A 53 -42.00 21.34 -1.48
C ARG A 53 -42.98 21.12 -2.66
N ARG A 54 -42.71 20.19 -3.58
CA ARG A 54 -43.65 19.81 -4.67
C ARG A 54 -44.89 19.06 -4.18
N LYS A 55 -44.86 18.45 -3.00
CA LYS A 55 -46.03 17.79 -2.37
C LYS A 55 -46.81 18.75 -1.46
N ALA A 56 -46.15 19.73 -0.86
CA ALA A 56 -46.73 20.66 0.10
C ALA A 56 -47.47 21.84 -0.54
N ILE A 57 -47.16 22.20 -1.80
CA ILE A 57 -47.74 23.36 -2.50
C ILE A 57 -48.50 22.89 -3.73
N ASN A 58 -49.79 23.22 -3.83
CA ASN A 58 -50.54 23.01 -5.07
C ASN A 58 -50.30 24.17 -6.03
N TYR A 59 -49.45 23.93 -7.05
CA TYR A 59 -48.97 24.95 -7.99
C TYR A 59 -50.06 25.67 -8.79
N GLU A 60 -51.27 25.11 -8.86
CA GLU A 60 -52.44 25.68 -9.55
C GLU A 60 -53.21 26.71 -8.70
N VAL A 61 -52.87 26.86 -7.40
CA VAL A 61 -53.62 27.69 -6.44
C VAL A 61 -52.74 28.76 -5.76
N GLU A 62 -51.48 28.46 -5.47
CA GLU A 62 -50.59 29.30 -4.63
C GLU A 62 -49.34 29.81 -5.38
N GLY A 63 -49.44 29.97 -6.71
CA GLY A 63 -48.34 30.33 -7.62
C GLY A 63 -47.88 31.79 -7.56
N GLU A 64 -47.69 32.38 -6.37
CA GLU A 64 -47.23 33.77 -6.24
C GLU A 64 -45.73 33.94 -6.54
N LEU A 65 -45.41 34.96 -7.33
CA LEU A 65 -44.05 35.36 -7.75
C LEU A 65 -43.08 35.60 -6.58
N ASP A 66 -43.59 35.93 -5.39
CA ASP A 66 -42.78 36.21 -4.20
C ASP A 66 -42.52 34.96 -3.33
N PHE A 67 -42.92 33.74 -3.72
CA PHE A 67 -42.78 32.56 -2.85
C PHE A 67 -41.35 32.40 -2.29
N PHE A 68 -40.31 32.48 -3.12
CA PHE A 68 -38.92 32.27 -2.70
C PHE A 68 -38.29 33.44 -1.94
N SER A 69 -38.98 34.57 -1.84
CA SER A 69 -38.52 35.78 -1.16
C SER A 69 -38.14 35.52 0.29
N PRO A 70 -37.11 36.20 0.82
CA PRO A 70 -36.80 36.18 2.25
C PRO A 70 -37.82 36.96 3.08
N TYR A 71 -38.61 37.84 2.47
CA TYR A 71 -39.61 38.67 3.14
C TYR A 71 -40.99 38.00 3.19
N ASN A 72 -41.24 37.01 2.33
CA ASN A 72 -42.43 36.16 2.39
C ASN A 72 -42.36 35.20 3.59
N ALA A 73 -43.02 35.57 4.69
CA ALA A 73 -43.04 34.77 5.92
C ALA A 73 -43.76 33.42 5.75
N ILE A 74 -44.83 33.36 4.93
CA ILE A 74 -45.60 32.14 4.67
C ILE A 74 -44.74 31.16 3.86
N GLY A 75 -44.18 31.62 2.73
CA GLY A 75 -43.28 30.83 1.90
C GLY A 75 -42.03 30.38 2.66
N THR A 76 -41.50 31.21 3.56
CA THR A 76 -40.40 30.83 4.47
C THR A 76 -40.81 29.74 5.45
N SER A 77 -42.00 29.81 6.04
CA SER A 77 -42.55 28.77 6.91
C SER A 77 -42.69 27.43 6.18
N ILE A 78 -43.29 27.44 4.99
CA ILE A 78 -43.44 26.25 4.14
C ILE A 78 -42.07 25.65 3.76
N ARG A 79 -41.08 26.49 3.41
CA ARG A 79 -39.69 26.03 3.17
C ARG A 79 -39.04 25.43 4.42
N ASN A 80 -39.31 25.97 5.60
CA ASN A 80 -38.80 25.45 6.85
C ASN A 80 -39.34 24.04 7.13
N GLU A 81 -40.65 23.88 6.96
CA GLU A 81 -41.36 22.61 7.18
C GLU A 81 -40.95 21.53 6.17
N CYS A 82 -40.86 21.87 4.88
CA CYS A 82 -40.38 20.93 3.85
C CYS A 82 -38.96 20.41 4.14
N ALA A 83 -38.09 21.25 4.71
CA ALA A 83 -36.75 20.84 5.13
C ALA A 83 -36.77 20.00 6.41
N ARG A 84 -37.67 20.28 7.37
CA ARG A 84 -37.88 19.46 8.58
C ARG A 84 -38.30 18.03 8.21
N LEU A 85 -39.33 17.89 7.38
CA LEU A 85 -39.85 16.61 6.92
C LEU A 85 -38.79 15.79 6.15
N ALA A 86 -37.98 16.45 5.31
CA ALA A 86 -36.88 15.78 4.61
C ALA A 86 -35.78 15.28 5.56
N ILE A 87 -35.47 16.04 6.63
CA ILE A 87 -34.50 15.66 7.67
C ILE A 87 -35.04 14.51 8.52
N GLU A 88 -36.34 14.46 8.81
CA GLU A 88 -36.97 13.37 9.55
C GLU A 88 -37.09 12.07 8.74
N ASP A 89 -37.41 12.14 7.45
CA ASP A 89 -37.35 10.98 6.55
C ASP A 89 -35.93 10.43 6.39
N MET A 90 -34.94 11.33 6.33
CA MET A 90 -33.52 11.02 6.29
C MET A 90 -33.04 10.36 7.58
N GLY A 91 -33.49 10.85 8.74
CA GLY A 91 -33.24 10.23 10.05
C GLY A 91 -33.84 8.83 10.14
N ARG A 92 -35.14 8.69 9.88
CA ARG A 92 -35.86 7.39 9.93
C ARG A 92 -35.19 6.30 9.07
N TYR A 93 -34.68 6.66 7.89
CA TYR A 93 -33.93 5.73 7.00
C TYR A 93 -32.65 5.17 7.64
N LEU A 94 -31.90 5.99 8.37
CA LEU A 94 -30.69 5.57 9.09
C LEU A 94 -31.03 4.84 10.40
N GLU A 95 -32.05 5.30 11.13
CA GLU A 95 -32.52 4.70 12.39
C GLU A 95 -33.07 3.28 12.19
N ALA A 96 -33.84 3.07 11.11
CA ALA A 96 -34.34 1.76 10.69
C ALA A 96 -33.25 0.84 10.08
N LYS A 97 -32.02 1.34 9.90
CA LYS A 97 -30.89 0.65 9.25
C LYS A 97 -31.19 0.19 7.82
N GLU A 98 -32.06 0.92 7.12
CA GLU A 98 -32.32 0.73 5.69
C GLU A 98 -31.08 1.08 4.86
N GLY A 99 -30.26 2.03 5.33
CA GLY A 99 -28.94 2.34 4.76
C GLY A 99 -27.93 2.93 5.75
N GLU A 100 -26.77 3.28 5.22
CA GLU A 100 -25.56 3.70 5.95
C GLU A 100 -25.24 5.18 5.74
N VAL A 101 -25.66 5.72 4.58
CA VAL A 101 -25.42 7.10 4.18
C VAL A 101 -26.72 7.73 3.65
N ALA A 102 -27.05 8.92 4.14
CA ALA A 102 -28.18 9.70 3.64
C ALA A 102 -27.70 11.06 3.11
N ILE A 103 -28.08 11.41 1.87
CA ILE A 103 -27.65 12.65 1.21
C ILE A 103 -28.83 13.63 1.19
N LEU A 104 -28.70 14.76 1.88
CA LEU A 104 -29.69 15.83 1.90
C LEU A 104 -29.40 16.84 0.77
N ASP A 105 -30.14 16.74 -0.34
CA ASP A 105 -30.05 17.70 -1.46
C ASP A 105 -30.96 18.92 -1.19
N ALA A 106 -30.32 19.97 -0.68
CA ALA A 106 -30.92 21.23 -0.30
C ALA A 106 -29.95 22.39 -0.63
N THR A 107 -30.38 23.64 -0.44
CA THR A 107 -29.49 24.82 -0.57
C THR A 107 -28.75 25.15 0.73
N ASN A 108 -29.34 24.84 1.89
CA ASN A 108 -28.76 25.03 3.23
C ASN A 108 -28.06 26.39 3.44
N THR A 109 -28.69 27.45 2.93
CA THR A 109 -28.06 28.77 2.74
C THR A 109 -27.66 29.49 4.01
N THR A 110 -28.32 29.25 5.15
CA THR A 110 -28.02 29.94 6.42
C THR A 110 -27.31 29.02 7.42
N ARG A 111 -26.49 29.61 8.29
CA ARG A 111 -25.88 28.93 9.44
C ARG A 111 -26.93 28.37 10.39
N ALA A 112 -28.04 29.08 10.57
CA ALA A 112 -29.18 28.59 11.35
C ALA A 112 -29.73 27.26 10.80
N ARG A 113 -29.83 27.09 9.48
CA ARG A 113 -30.23 25.82 8.86
C ARG A 113 -29.20 24.72 9.10
N ARG A 114 -27.91 25.04 8.96
CA ARG A 114 -26.81 24.08 9.17
C ARG A 114 -26.76 23.60 10.62
N ARG A 115 -26.92 24.51 11.59
CA ARG A 115 -27.01 24.18 13.03
C ARG A 115 -28.22 23.29 13.33
N PHE A 116 -29.42 23.63 12.86
CA PHE A 116 -30.61 22.78 13.03
C PHE A 116 -30.40 21.32 12.56
N LEU A 117 -29.69 21.12 11.44
CA LEU A 117 -29.32 19.77 10.98
C LEU A 117 -28.30 19.09 11.91
N MET A 118 -27.28 19.82 12.36
CA MET A 118 -26.28 19.30 13.31
C MET A 118 -26.94 18.89 14.64
N ASP A 119 -27.83 19.71 15.17
CA ASP A 119 -28.57 19.47 16.40
C ASP A 119 -29.46 18.22 16.28
N TYR A 120 -30.21 18.09 15.17
CA TYR A 120 -31.01 16.90 14.88
C TYR A 120 -30.17 15.60 14.78
N CYS A 121 -28.94 15.71 14.26
CA CYS A 121 -28.00 14.59 14.10
C CYS A 121 -27.20 14.26 15.36
N ARG A 122 -27.07 15.21 16.30
CA ARG A 122 -26.35 15.10 17.59
C ARG A 122 -27.30 14.93 18.80
N ARG A 123 -28.61 14.81 18.58
CA ARG A 123 -29.62 14.68 19.65
C ARG A 123 -29.39 13.43 20.52
N ALA A 124 -29.74 13.53 21.81
CA ALA A 124 -29.38 12.54 22.83
C ALA A 124 -30.02 11.16 22.63
N GLU A 125 -31.08 11.06 21.82
CA GLU A 125 -31.77 9.81 21.48
C GLU A 125 -31.00 8.97 20.43
N LEU A 126 -29.98 9.55 19.77
CA LEU A 126 -29.15 8.87 18.78
C LEU A 126 -27.85 8.33 19.42
N ALA A 127 -27.79 7.01 19.61
CA ALA A 127 -26.61 6.31 20.08
C ALA A 127 -26.18 5.21 19.07
N PRO A 128 -25.10 5.42 18.28
CA PRO A 128 -24.28 6.63 18.18
C PRO A 128 -24.97 7.76 17.39
N ALA A 129 -24.55 9.00 17.63
CA ALA A 129 -24.96 10.19 16.88
C ALA A 129 -24.51 10.12 15.41
N PHE A 130 -25.25 10.77 14.49
CA PHE A 130 -24.92 10.72 13.06
C PHE A 130 -23.76 11.63 12.69
N ARG A 131 -22.85 11.12 11.86
CA ARG A 131 -21.69 11.88 11.38
C ARG A 131 -22.07 12.74 10.18
N VAL A 132 -22.24 14.04 10.41
CA VAL A 132 -22.56 15.01 9.35
C VAL A 132 -21.31 15.39 8.56
N PHE A 133 -21.46 15.59 7.24
CA PHE A 133 -20.44 16.10 6.34
C PHE A 133 -21.07 17.05 5.31
N PHE A 134 -20.62 18.29 5.22
CA PHE A 134 -21.16 19.27 4.28
C PHE A 134 -20.38 19.29 2.96
N ILE A 135 -21.10 19.35 1.83
CA ILE A 135 -20.54 19.60 0.51
C ILE A 135 -21.06 20.95 0.03
N GLU A 136 -20.24 21.99 0.11
CA GLU A 136 -20.55 23.30 -0.45
C GLU A 136 -20.13 23.34 -1.93
N SER A 137 -21.05 23.72 -2.82
CA SER A 137 -20.75 23.89 -4.24
C SER A 137 -20.83 25.37 -4.61
N VAL A 138 -19.65 25.97 -4.78
CA VAL A 138 -19.45 27.38 -5.14
C VAL A 138 -19.09 27.43 -6.62
N CYS A 139 -19.83 28.20 -7.41
CA CYS A 139 -19.51 28.39 -8.82
C CYS A 139 -20.07 29.73 -9.28
N ASP A 140 -19.22 30.59 -9.82
CA ASP A 140 -19.58 31.94 -10.26
C ASP A 140 -19.37 32.13 -11.77
N ASP A 141 -18.87 31.08 -12.41
CA ASP A 141 -18.73 30.86 -13.86
C ASP A 141 -20.10 30.91 -14.57
N PRO A 142 -20.40 31.96 -15.39
CA PRO A 142 -21.73 32.17 -15.95
C PRO A 142 -22.18 31.07 -16.91
N ASP A 143 -21.26 30.47 -17.66
CA ASP A 143 -21.60 29.47 -18.69
C ASP A 143 -22.00 28.15 -18.04
N ILE A 144 -21.29 27.75 -16.99
CA ILE A 144 -21.64 26.60 -16.15
C ILE A 144 -23.00 26.83 -15.46
N ILE A 145 -23.29 28.06 -15.00
CA ILE A 145 -24.60 28.41 -14.42
C ILE A 145 -25.71 28.31 -15.49
N ASN A 146 -25.48 28.83 -16.70
CA ASN A 146 -26.43 28.76 -17.81
C ASN A 146 -26.75 27.31 -18.21
N SER A 147 -25.74 26.47 -18.46
CA SER A 147 -25.94 25.03 -18.77
C SER A 147 -26.71 24.32 -17.65
N ASN A 148 -26.37 24.57 -16.38
CA ASN A 148 -27.10 23.98 -15.25
C ASN A 148 -28.58 24.42 -15.17
N ILE A 149 -28.95 25.60 -15.68
CA ILE A 149 -30.34 26.05 -15.74
C ILE A 149 -31.08 25.34 -16.89
N THR A 150 -30.53 25.35 -18.10
CA THR A 150 -31.13 24.70 -19.29
C THR A 150 -31.25 23.18 -19.14
N GLU A 151 -30.16 22.49 -18.79
CA GLU A 151 -30.18 21.02 -18.69
C GLU A 151 -31.02 20.53 -17.50
N VAL A 152 -30.89 21.17 -16.32
CA VAL A 152 -31.33 20.58 -15.04
C VAL A 152 -32.60 21.22 -14.49
N LYS A 153 -32.97 22.45 -14.90
CA LYS A 153 -34.04 23.24 -14.26
C LYS A 153 -35.19 23.60 -15.19
N ILE A 154 -34.93 24.04 -16.43
CA ILE A 154 -35.99 24.22 -17.44
C ILE A 154 -36.72 22.89 -17.70
N ASN A 155 -35.97 21.78 -17.75
CA ASN A 155 -36.52 20.42 -17.86
C ASN A 155 -37.19 19.86 -16.57
N SER A 156 -37.22 20.59 -15.46
CA SER A 156 -37.71 20.08 -14.16
C SER A 156 -39.23 20.24 -13.98
N PRO A 157 -39.89 19.47 -13.08
CA PRO A 157 -41.35 19.57 -12.85
C PRO A 157 -41.83 20.92 -12.30
N ASP A 158 -40.92 21.79 -11.89
CA ASP A 158 -41.22 23.17 -11.51
C ASP A 158 -41.68 23.98 -12.76
N TYR A 159 -41.14 23.69 -13.95
CA TYR A 159 -41.29 24.51 -15.18
C TYR A 159 -41.80 23.76 -16.42
N LYS A 160 -41.43 22.47 -16.58
CA LYS A 160 -41.68 21.69 -17.80
C LYS A 160 -43.16 21.64 -18.17
N GLY A 161 -43.51 22.25 -19.30
CA GLY A 161 -44.88 22.31 -19.83
C GLY A 161 -45.79 23.34 -19.17
N LYS A 162 -45.24 24.29 -18.39
CA LYS A 162 -46.01 25.35 -17.70
C LYS A 162 -45.73 26.77 -18.22
N MET A 163 -44.56 27.00 -18.79
CA MET A 163 -44.12 28.27 -19.39
C MET A 163 -43.01 28.02 -20.44
N SER A 164 -42.60 29.04 -21.18
CA SER A 164 -41.49 28.97 -22.15
C SER A 164 -40.13 28.74 -21.49
N GLU A 165 -39.10 28.43 -22.29
CA GLU A 165 -37.72 28.28 -21.81
C GLU A 165 -37.16 29.62 -21.29
N GLU A 166 -37.51 30.71 -21.96
CA GLU A 166 -37.14 32.07 -21.62
C GLU A 166 -37.76 32.52 -20.28
N GLU A 167 -39.07 32.33 -20.11
CA GLU A 167 -39.79 32.64 -18.86
C GLU A 167 -39.27 31.79 -17.69
N ALA A 168 -39.05 30.48 -17.92
CA ALA A 168 -38.50 29.58 -16.91
C ALA A 168 -37.09 29.99 -16.49
N LYS A 169 -36.28 30.49 -17.42
CA LYS A 169 -34.94 31.01 -17.14
C LYS A 169 -35.01 32.32 -16.34
N GLU A 170 -35.91 33.23 -16.66
CA GLU A 170 -36.06 34.50 -15.94
C GLU A 170 -36.58 34.31 -14.50
N ASP A 171 -37.60 33.46 -14.29
CA ASP A 171 -38.05 33.09 -12.94
C ASP A 171 -36.93 32.41 -12.13
N PHE A 172 -36.22 31.45 -12.74
CA PHE A 172 -35.14 30.77 -12.03
C PHE A 172 -33.98 31.72 -11.65
N MET A 173 -33.73 32.76 -12.44
CA MET A 173 -32.77 33.82 -12.09
C MET A 173 -33.29 34.70 -10.94
N LYS A 174 -34.56 35.15 -10.95
CA LYS A 174 -35.18 35.85 -9.81
C LYS A 174 -35.11 35.03 -8.52
N ARG A 175 -35.35 33.71 -8.64
CA ARG A 175 -35.19 32.73 -7.56
C ARG A 175 -33.74 32.62 -7.06
N ILE A 176 -32.73 32.71 -7.92
CA ILE A 176 -31.31 32.76 -7.49
C ILE A 176 -31.03 34.02 -6.67
N GLU A 177 -31.50 35.19 -7.11
CA GLU A 177 -31.30 36.45 -6.38
C GLU A 177 -31.98 36.41 -4.99
N ASN A 178 -33.21 35.89 -4.90
CA ASN A 178 -33.89 35.68 -3.62
C ASN A 178 -33.12 34.76 -2.66
N TYR A 179 -32.41 33.74 -3.16
CA TYR A 179 -31.52 32.92 -2.31
C TYR A 179 -30.21 33.61 -1.93
N LYS A 180 -29.68 34.54 -2.75
CA LYS A 180 -28.46 35.32 -2.40
C LYS A 180 -28.70 36.22 -1.18
N LEU A 181 -29.88 36.81 -1.05
CA LEU A 181 -30.26 37.69 0.07
C LEU A 181 -30.14 37.02 1.47
N GLN A 182 -30.06 35.69 1.53
CA GLN A 182 -29.87 34.89 2.75
C GLN A 182 -28.72 33.87 2.62
N TYR A 183 -27.76 34.08 1.70
CA TYR A 183 -26.67 33.12 1.51
C TYR A 183 -25.47 33.43 2.41
N GLU A 184 -25.37 32.68 3.50
CA GLU A 184 -24.18 32.57 4.34
C GLU A 184 -23.33 31.39 3.85
N PRO A 185 -22.24 31.60 3.09
CA PRO A 185 -21.31 30.52 2.80
C PRO A 185 -20.72 29.93 4.09
N ILE A 186 -20.30 28.68 4.05
CA ILE A 186 -19.50 28.07 5.13
C ILE A 186 -18.19 28.85 5.24
N ASP A 187 -17.68 29.09 6.44
CA ASP A 187 -16.38 29.71 6.65
C ASP A 187 -15.47 28.86 7.56
N GLN A 188 -14.16 28.92 7.35
CA GLN A 188 -13.20 28.07 8.09
C GLN A 188 -13.00 28.50 9.55
N GLU A 189 -13.28 29.77 9.88
CA GLU A 189 -13.04 30.38 11.20
C GLU A 189 -14.35 30.53 11.99
N ILE A 190 -15.49 30.71 11.29
CA ILE A 190 -16.82 30.87 11.89
C ILE A 190 -17.57 29.51 12.01
N ASP A 191 -17.32 28.56 11.10
CA ASP A 191 -17.96 27.24 11.06
C ASP A 191 -16.92 26.12 11.33
N ASP A 192 -15.97 26.35 12.24
CA ASP A 192 -14.79 25.51 12.47
C ASP A 192 -15.10 24.09 12.99
N ASP A 193 -16.18 23.93 13.76
CA ASP A 193 -16.66 22.65 14.29
C ASP A 193 -17.20 21.70 13.21
N LEU A 194 -17.61 22.25 12.06
CA LEU A 194 -18.19 21.49 10.96
C LEU A 194 -17.13 20.66 10.22
N SER A 195 -17.56 19.55 9.62
CA SER A 195 -16.75 18.73 8.72
C SER A 195 -17.23 18.97 7.30
N PHE A 196 -16.38 19.46 6.39
CA PHE A 196 -16.84 19.91 5.07
C PHE A 196 -15.81 19.85 3.94
N ILE A 197 -16.32 19.88 2.72
CA ILE A 197 -15.58 20.17 1.48
C ILE A 197 -16.28 21.29 0.71
N LYS A 198 -15.50 22.26 0.22
CA LYS A 198 -15.93 23.20 -0.82
C LYS A 198 -15.44 22.72 -2.18
N VAL A 199 -16.35 22.59 -3.13
CA VAL A 199 -16.08 22.36 -4.56
C VAL A 199 -16.23 23.71 -5.25
N MET A 200 -15.14 24.26 -5.79
CA MET A 200 -15.11 25.62 -6.35
C MET A 200 -14.99 25.59 -7.88
N ASN A 201 -15.85 26.37 -8.54
CA ASN A 201 -15.97 26.53 -10.00
C ASN A 201 -15.87 25.19 -10.75
N ALA A 202 -16.82 24.28 -10.44
CA ALA A 202 -16.92 22.94 -11.01
C ALA A 202 -15.65 22.07 -10.88
N GLY A 203 -14.94 22.19 -9.75
CA GLY A 203 -13.77 21.36 -9.44
C GLY A 203 -12.43 21.95 -9.91
N LYS A 204 -12.42 23.20 -10.40
CA LYS A 204 -11.17 23.95 -10.66
C LYS A 204 -10.31 24.09 -9.39
N SER A 205 -10.94 24.12 -8.21
CA SER A 205 -10.24 24.00 -6.91
C SER A 205 -11.14 23.39 -5.83
N PHE A 206 -10.50 22.90 -4.76
CA PHE A 206 -11.17 22.28 -3.61
C PHE A 206 -10.57 22.80 -2.30
N PHE A 207 -11.40 22.90 -1.26
CA PHE A 207 -10.98 23.16 0.11
C PHE A 207 -11.63 22.13 1.04
N VAL A 208 -10.87 21.52 1.94
CA VAL A 208 -11.33 20.38 2.76
C VAL A 208 -10.98 20.64 4.23
N HIS A 209 -11.97 20.55 5.11
CA HIS A 209 -11.84 20.86 6.54
C HIS A 209 -12.35 19.71 7.41
N ASN A 210 -11.62 19.43 8.50
CA ASN A 210 -12.08 18.61 9.62
C ASN A 210 -12.65 17.22 9.24
N VAL A 211 -12.08 16.56 8.22
CA VAL A 211 -12.46 15.21 7.78
C VAL A 211 -11.90 14.16 8.76
N LYS A 212 -12.78 13.29 9.28
CA LYS A 212 -12.50 12.38 10.40
C LYS A 212 -13.07 10.95 10.23
N GLY A 213 -13.48 10.55 9.03
CA GLY A 213 -14.05 9.20 8.80
C GLY A 213 -13.88 8.65 7.39
N HIS A 214 -13.87 7.30 7.28
CA HIS A 214 -13.72 6.55 6.02
C HIS A 214 -14.66 7.02 4.90
N ILE A 215 -15.95 7.17 5.19
CA ILE A 215 -16.96 7.62 4.23
C ILE A 215 -16.64 9.03 3.74
N GLN A 216 -16.36 9.97 4.65
CA GLN A 216 -15.98 11.34 4.31
C GLN A 216 -14.73 11.38 3.41
N SER A 217 -13.71 10.58 3.71
CA SER A 217 -12.50 10.47 2.88
C SER A 217 -12.78 9.92 1.48
N ARG A 218 -13.65 8.89 1.35
CA ARG A 218 -14.10 8.36 0.05
C ARG A 218 -14.93 9.39 -0.74
N VAL A 219 -15.77 10.17 -0.06
CA VAL A 219 -16.56 11.26 -0.65
C VAL A 219 -15.62 12.35 -1.20
N VAL A 220 -14.66 12.82 -0.40
CA VAL A 220 -13.63 13.78 -0.85
C VAL A 220 -12.86 13.27 -2.06
N TYR A 221 -12.38 12.01 -2.00
CA TYR A 221 -11.63 11.41 -3.11
C TYR A 221 -12.45 11.32 -4.40
N PHE A 222 -13.73 10.93 -4.31
CA PHE A 222 -14.63 10.93 -5.48
C PHE A 222 -14.86 12.34 -6.03
N LEU A 223 -15.18 13.31 -5.17
CA LEU A 223 -15.44 14.70 -5.57
C LEU A 223 -14.23 15.38 -6.22
N MET A 224 -13.01 15.02 -5.81
CA MET A 224 -11.78 15.50 -6.44
C MET A 224 -11.53 14.93 -7.85
N ASN A 225 -12.29 13.92 -8.28
CA ASN A 225 -12.16 13.28 -9.59
C ASN A 225 -13.40 13.44 -10.49
N ILE A 226 -14.52 14.02 -10.03
CA ILE A 226 -15.70 14.18 -10.91
C ILE A 226 -15.51 15.29 -11.97
N HIS A 227 -15.65 14.89 -13.22
CA HIS A 227 -15.76 15.76 -14.38
C HIS A 227 -17.23 16.15 -14.59
N LEU A 228 -17.46 17.47 -14.68
CA LEU A 228 -18.78 18.11 -14.63
C LEU A 228 -19.30 18.63 -15.98
N LEU A 229 -18.46 18.65 -17.02
CA LEU A 229 -18.86 18.98 -18.40
C LEU A 229 -19.42 17.74 -19.15
N PRO A 230 -20.23 17.94 -20.21
CA PRO A 230 -20.67 16.87 -21.11
C PRO A 230 -19.51 16.17 -21.82
N ARG A 231 -19.63 14.85 -22.03
CA ARG A 231 -18.66 13.99 -22.75
C ARG A 231 -19.28 12.64 -23.12
N SER A 232 -18.59 11.87 -23.96
CA SER A 232 -18.95 10.51 -24.38
C SER A 232 -17.97 9.47 -23.84
N ILE A 233 -18.47 8.44 -23.17
CA ILE A 233 -17.68 7.26 -22.77
C ILE A 233 -18.11 6.10 -23.67
N TYR A 234 -17.20 5.62 -24.52
CA TYR A 234 -17.45 4.52 -25.42
C TYR A 234 -17.01 3.22 -24.74
N LEU A 235 -17.86 2.20 -24.72
CA LEU A 235 -17.53 0.86 -24.26
C LEU A 235 -17.65 -0.12 -25.42
N THR A 236 -16.67 -1.01 -25.60
CA THR A 236 -16.84 -2.16 -26.50
C THR A 236 -16.10 -3.39 -26.01
N ARG A 237 -16.65 -4.55 -26.36
CA ARG A 237 -15.92 -5.81 -26.21
C ARG A 237 -14.82 -5.86 -27.27
N HIS A 238 -13.75 -6.59 -26.97
CA HIS A 238 -12.90 -7.13 -28.03
C HIS A 238 -13.75 -7.80 -29.13
N GLY A 239 -13.23 -7.85 -30.36
CA GLY A 239 -13.83 -8.65 -31.42
C GLY A 239 -14.01 -10.11 -31.02
N GLU A 240 -14.83 -10.84 -31.77
CA GLU A 240 -14.99 -12.28 -31.57
C GLU A 240 -13.62 -12.97 -31.52
N SER A 241 -13.42 -13.81 -30.53
CA SER A 241 -12.19 -14.59 -30.35
C SER A 241 -12.44 -16.08 -30.61
N GLU A 242 -11.39 -16.82 -30.95
CA GLU A 242 -11.48 -18.27 -31.20
C GLU A 242 -12.21 -18.99 -30.05
N TYR A 243 -11.89 -18.63 -28.79
CA TYR A 243 -12.54 -19.20 -27.61
C TYR A 243 -14.02 -18.82 -27.46
N ASN A 244 -14.48 -17.72 -28.07
CA ASN A 244 -15.91 -17.44 -28.12
C ASN A 244 -16.62 -18.39 -29.09
N GLN A 245 -16.06 -18.64 -30.27
CA GLN A 245 -16.65 -19.55 -31.27
C GLN A 245 -16.85 -20.96 -30.71
N ILE A 246 -15.92 -21.45 -29.87
CA ILE A 246 -16.01 -22.75 -29.18
C ILE A 246 -16.58 -22.67 -27.75
N GLY A 247 -17.28 -21.58 -27.39
CA GLY A 247 -18.07 -21.49 -26.15
C GLY A 247 -17.29 -21.50 -24.82
N ARG A 248 -15.99 -21.21 -24.83
CA ARG A 248 -15.12 -21.28 -23.64
C ARG A 248 -15.20 -20.06 -22.72
N LEU A 249 -15.02 -20.33 -21.43
CA LEU A 249 -14.93 -19.36 -20.34
C LEU A 249 -13.50 -18.81 -20.19
N GLY A 250 -13.37 -17.49 -20.01
CA GLY A 250 -12.08 -16.83 -19.72
C GLY A 250 -11.01 -17.04 -20.80
N GLY A 251 -9.78 -17.31 -20.38
CA GLY A 251 -8.65 -17.66 -21.22
C GLY A 251 -8.04 -16.45 -21.96
N ASP A 252 -7.18 -16.74 -22.93
CA ASP A 252 -6.47 -15.73 -23.72
C ASP A 252 -6.17 -16.13 -25.18
N SER A 253 -7.21 -16.47 -25.94
CA SER A 253 -7.07 -16.70 -27.39
C SER A 253 -7.01 -15.38 -28.19
N PRO A 254 -6.45 -15.40 -29.41
CA PRO A 254 -6.57 -14.30 -30.36
C PRO A 254 -8.00 -14.13 -30.91
N LEU A 255 -8.18 -13.08 -31.71
CA LEU A 255 -9.39 -12.81 -32.51
C LEU A 255 -9.62 -13.88 -33.59
N SER A 256 -10.89 -14.16 -33.89
CA SER A 256 -11.31 -14.88 -35.10
C SER A 256 -11.20 -13.96 -36.33
N GLU A 257 -11.40 -14.51 -37.53
CA GLU A 257 -11.48 -13.70 -38.75
C GLU A 257 -12.58 -12.62 -38.66
N ASN A 258 -13.74 -12.97 -38.10
CA ASN A 258 -14.81 -12.01 -37.84
C ASN A 258 -14.42 -10.96 -36.79
N GLY A 259 -13.69 -11.36 -35.75
CA GLY A 259 -13.11 -10.42 -34.78
C GLY A 259 -12.15 -9.41 -35.40
N LEU A 260 -11.33 -9.85 -36.36
CA LEU A 260 -10.44 -8.97 -37.14
C LEU A 260 -11.22 -8.03 -38.05
N ARG A 261 -12.23 -8.55 -38.79
CA ARG A 261 -13.14 -7.73 -39.62
C ARG A 261 -13.87 -6.67 -38.78
N TYR A 262 -14.27 -7.01 -37.56
CA TYR A 262 -14.84 -6.05 -36.62
C TYR A 262 -13.85 -4.97 -36.18
N ALA A 263 -12.59 -5.31 -35.89
CA ALA A 263 -11.58 -4.34 -35.48
C ALA A 263 -11.30 -3.29 -36.57
N GLU A 264 -11.39 -3.64 -37.86
CA GLU A 264 -11.35 -2.65 -38.95
C GLU A 264 -12.61 -1.79 -39.00
N ARG A 265 -13.80 -2.38 -38.86
CA ARG A 265 -15.07 -1.62 -38.82
C ARG A 265 -15.16 -0.67 -37.61
N LEU A 266 -14.51 -1.02 -36.50
CA LEU A 266 -14.32 -0.15 -35.33
C LEU A 266 -13.41 1.04 -35.66
N LYS A 267 -12.35 0.84 -36.44
CA LYS A 267 -11.50 1.91 -36.97
C LYS A 267 -12.29 2.85 -37.88
N GLU A 268 -13.03 2.30 -38.85
CA GLU A 268 -13.89 3.09 -39.74
C GLU A 268 -14.92 3.95 -39.00
N TYR A 269 -15.42 3.51 -37.84
CA TYR A 269 -16.35 4.27 -37.02
C TYR A 269 -15.67 5.48 -36.36
N PHE A 270 -14.54 5.26 -35.67
CA PHE A 270 -13.84 6.38 -35.01
C PHE A 270 -13.19 7.35 -36.00
N MET A 271 -12.85 6.92 -37.23
CA MET A 271 -12.49 7.83 -38.32
C MET A 271 -13.64 8.75 -38.76
N LYS A 272 -14.90 8.34 -38.56
CA LYS A 272 -16.10 9.13 -38.91
C LYS A 272 -16.58 10.02 -37.75
N GLU A 273 -16.44 9.57 -36.50
CA GLU A 273 -16.72 10.41 -35.32
C GLU A 273 -15.68 11.55 -35.14
N SER A 274 -14.45 11.40 -35.67
CA SER A 274 -13.43 12.46 -35.79
C SER A 274 -13.09 13.19 -34.46
N LEU A 275 -12.93 12.43 -33.37
CA LEU A 275 -12.70 12.94 -32.02
C LEU A 275 -11.25 13.40 -31.80
N GLU A 276 -11.04 14.65 -31.33
CA GLU A 276 -9.71 15.28 -31.27
C GLU A 276 -8.78 14.78 -30.14
N ASP A 277 -9.31 14.32 -29.00
CA ASP A 277 -8.52 13.72 -27.90
C ASP A 277 -9.04 12.32 -27.51
N LEU A 278 -9.24 11.44 -28.48
CA LEU A 278 -9.69 10.07 -28.21
C LEU A 278 -8.64 9.29 -27.42
N ARG A 279 -8.99 8.89 -26.20
CA ARG A 279 -8.19 7.98 -25.37
C ARG A 279 -8.71 6.55 -25.51
N VAL A 280 -7.81 5.57 -25.65
CA VAL A 280 -8.19 4.16 -25.70
C VAL A 280 -7.58 3.42 -24.51
N TRP A 281 -8.41 2.76 -23.71
CA TRP A 281 -7.95 1.83 -22.68
C TRP A 281 -8.37 0.42 -23.04
N SER A 282 -7.43 -0.52 -22.98
CA SER A 282 -7.67 -1.92 -23.33
C SER A 282 -7.23 -2.86 -22.22
N SER A 283 -7.83 -4.05 -22.17
CA SER A 283 -7.27 -5.18 -21.41
C SER A 283 -5.90 -5.61 -21.97
N GLN A 284 -5.10 -6.26 -21.13
CA GLN A 284 -3.84 -6.88 -21.52
C GLN A 284 -4.03 -8.24 -22.26
N LYS A 285 -5.24 -8.79 -22.29
CA LYS A 285 -5.61 -10.02 -23.01
C LYS A 285 -5.49 -9.83 -24.53
N ILE A 286 -4.88 -10.80 -25.23
CA ILE A 286 -4.48 -10.74 -26.65
C ILE A 286 -5.60 -10.23 -27.57
N ARG A 287 -6.81 -10.80 -27.46
CA ARG A 287 -8.00 -10.38 -28.22
C ARG A 287 -8.37 -8.90 -28.06
N ALA A 288 -8.23 -8.34 -26.86
CA ALA A 288 -8.50 -6.92 -26.59
C ALA A 288 -7.36 -6.04 -27.09
N VAL A 289 -6.10 -6.48 -26.95
CA VAL A 289 -4.92 -5.82 -27.52
C VAL A 289 -5.03 -5.74 -29.05
N GLN A 290 -5.36 -6.85 -29.72
CA GLN A 290 -5.55 -6.92 -31.18
C GLN A 290 -6.71 -6.06 -31.69
N THR A 291 -7.77 -5.90 -30.89
CA THR A 291 -8.89 -5.00 -31.22
C THR A 291 -8.45 -3.53 -31.10
N ALA A 292 -7.77 -3.18 -30.01
CA ALA A 292 -7.29 -1.82 -29.76
C ALA A 292 -6.13 -1.39 -30.70
N SER A 293 -5.28 -2.32 -31.16
CA SER A 293 -4.16 -1.98 -32.05
C SER A 293 -4.60 -1.47 -33.42
N ARG A 294 -5.82 -1.81 -33.90
CA ARG A 294 -6.33 -1.31 -35.19
C ARG A 294 -6.75 0.16 -35.14
N ILE A 295 -7.09 0.67 -33.96
CA ILE A 295 -7.50 2.06 -33.74
C ILE A 295 -6.39 2.93 -33.13
N GLN A 296 -5.20 2.37 -32.90
CA GLN A 296 -4.06 3.07 -32.27
C GLN A 296 -3.59 4.30 -33.07
N GLU A 297 -3.77 4.31 -34.39
CA GLU A 297 -3.47 5.45 -35.27
C GLU A 297 -4.42 6.65 -35.08
N LEU A 298 -5.56 6.46 -34.41
CA LEU A 298 -6.62 7.46 -34.22
C LEU A 298 -6.70 8.01 -32.79
N ALA A 299 -5.85 7.52 -31.89
CA ALA A 299 -5.94 7.77 -30.46
C ALA A 299 -4.74 8.59 -29.97
N THR A 300 -4.98 9.62 -29.13
CA THR A 300 -3.90 10.37 -28.47
C THR A 300 -3.02 9.46 -27.61
N ASN A 301 -3.63 8.44 -27.00
CA ASN A 301 -2.95 7.42 -26.22
C ASN A 301 -3.70 6.09 -26.24
N VAL A 302 -2.96 4.99 -26.21
CA VAL A 302 -3.50 3.63 -26.00
C VAL A 302 -2.85 3.00 -24.79
N GLU A 303 -3.65 2.68 -23.77
CA GLU A 303 -3.16 2.19 -22.48
C GLU A 303 -3.68 0.78 -22.18
N TYR A 304 -2.79 -0.12 -21.77
CA TYR A 304 -3.12 -1.53 -21.54
C TYR A 304 -3.22 -1.82 -20.04
N TRP A 305 -4.43 -1.76 -19.49
CA TRP A 305 -4.71 -1.84 -18.06
C TRP A 305 -5.10 -3.27 -17.67
N LYS A 306 -4.27 -3.96 -16.86
CA LYS A 306 -4.61 -5.27 -16.26
C LYS A 306 -5.93 -5.24 -15.46
N VAL A 307 -6.29 -4.06 -14.93
CA VAL A 307 -7.53 -3.82 -14.19
C VAL A 307 -8.78 -4.01 -15.08
N LEU A 308 -8.63 -3.91 -16.41
CA LEU A 308 -9.68 -4.17 -17.42
C LEU A 308 -9.73 -5.61 -17.93
N ASP A 309 -8.92 -6.54 -17.42
CA ASP A 309 -8.95 -7.95 -17.83
C ASP A 309 -10.25 -8.64 -17.38
N GLU A 310 -10.72 -9.64 -18.15
CA GLU A 310 -11.95 -10.41 -17.86
C GLU A 310 -11.95 -10.98 -16.42
N ILE A 311 -13.15 -11.25 -15.88
CA ILE A 311 -13.30 -11.89 -14.57
C ILE A 311 -12.51 -13.22 -14.51
N ASP A 312 -11.70 -13.38 -13.47
CA ASP A 312 -10.93 -14.59 -13.23
C ASP A 312 -11.87 -15.75 -12.89
N ALA A 313 -12.01 -16.72 -13.81
CA ALA A 313 -12.83 -17.91 -13.60
C ALA A 313 -12.10 -19.01 -12.81
N GLY A 314 -10.87 -18.78 -12.36
CA GLY A 314 -10.08 -19.70 -11.55
C GLY A 314 -9.94 -21.07 -12.19
N ILE A 315 -10.29 -22.13 -11.46
CA ILE A 315 -10.25 -23.51 -11.97
C ILE A 315 -11.23 -23.80 -13.13
N CYS A 316 -12.08 -22.84 -13.51
CA CYS A 316 -13.03 -22.94 -14.61
C CYS A 316 -12.59 -22.18 -15.88
N GLU A 317 -11.41 -21.53 -15.91
CA GLU A 317 -10.87 -20.99 -17.17
C GLU A 317 -10.66 -22.11 -18.21
N GLY A 318 -10.97 -21.81 -19.48
CA GLY A 318 -10.79 -22.71 -20.62
C GLY A 318 -11.84 -23.82 -20.77
N LEU A 319 -12.74 -24.00 -19.80
CA LEU A 319 -13.89 -24.90 -19.90
C LEU A 319 -15.00 -24.31 -20.78
N THR A 320 -15.79 -25.15 -21.45
CA THR A 320 -17.10 -24.73 -21.98
C THR A 320 -18.15 -24.70 -20.86
N TYR A 321 -19.35 -24.22 -21.13
CA TYR A 321 -20.43 -24.22 -20.12
C TYR A 321 -20.88 -25.63 -19.74
N GLU A 322 -20.91 -26.54 -20.71
CA GLU A 322 -21.29 -27.95 -20.56
C GLU A 322 -20.20 -28.69 -19.76
N ASP A 323 -18.94 -28.42 -20.04
CA ASP A 323 -17.79 -28.93 -19.29
C ASP A 323 -17.80 -28.44 -17.83
N PHE A 324 -18.15 -27.18 -17.59
CA PHE A 324 -18.28 -26.61 -16.25
C PHE A 324 -19.46 -27.21 -15.48
N GLU A 325 -20.62 -27.40 -16.12
CA GLU A 325 -21.78 -28.05 -15.51
C GLU A 325 -21.50 -29.52 -15.16
N ALA A 326 -20.91 -30.28 -16.08
CA ALA A 326 -20.63 -31.70 -15.89
C ALA A 326 -19.55 -31.97 -14.83
N ARG A 327 -18.49 -31.13 -14.78
CA ARG A 327 -17.35 -31.32 -13.84
C ARG A 327 -17.62 -30.72 -12.47
N TYR A 328 -18.36 -29.60 -12.40
CA TYR A 328 -18.57 -28.82 -11.18
C TYR A 328 -20.05 -28.42 -10.98
N PRO A 329 -21.01 -29.37 -10.95
CA PRO A 329 -22.44 -29.08 -10.97
C PRO A 329 -22.92 -28.27 -9.75
N LYS A 330 -22.29 -28.44 -8.59
CA LYS A 330 -22.62 -27.64 -7.38
C LYS A 330 -22.25 -26.17 -7.57
N GLN A 331 -21.04 -25.91 -8.06
CA GLN A 331 -20.52 -24.58 -8.33
C GLN A 331 -21.33 -23.88 -9.43
N PHE A 332 -21.73 -24.62 -10.46
CA PHE A 332 -22.61 -24.13 -11.52
C PHE A 332 -24.00 -23.72 -10.97
N ALA A 333 -24.60 -24.53 -10.10
CA ALA A 333 -25.88 -24.21 -9.45
C ALA A 333 -25.78 -23.04 -8.44
N GLU A 334 -24.69 -22.96 -7.66
CA GLU A 334 -24.43 -21.84 -6.73
C GLU A 334 -24.26 -20.51 -7.47
N ARG A 335 -23.53 -20.53 -8.60
CA ARG A 335 -23.37 -19.40 -9.51
C ARG A 335 -24.67 -18.93 -10.13
N ASP A 336 -25.56 -19.86 -10.51
CA ASP A 336 -26.85 -19.52 -11.11
C ASP A 336 -27.87 -19.03 -10.06
N LYS A 337 -27.69 -19.42 -8.79
CA LYS A 337 -28.47 -18.91 -7.65
C LYS A 337 -28.11 -17.46 -7.26
N ASP A 338 -26.83 -17.15 -7.09
CA ASP A 338 -26.35 -15.79 -6.79
C ASP A 338 -25.06 -15.46 -7.54
N LYS A 339 -25.25 -15.09 -8.81
CA LYS A 339 -24.17 -14.74 -9.73
C LYS A 339 -23.38 -13.48 -9.35
N TYR A 340 -23.86 -12.66 -8.40
CA TYR A 340 -23.12 -11.46 -7.98
C TYR A 340 -22.07 -11.80 -6.94
N HIS A 341 -22.50 -12.44 -5.83
CA HIS A 341 -21.60 -12.79 -4.72
C HIS A 341 -20.87 -14.13 -4.95
N TYR A 342 -21.31 -14.98 -5.89
CA TYR A 342 -20.57 -16.19 -6.27
C TYR A 342 -19.17 -15.84 -6.78
N ARG A 343 -18.15 -16.37 -6.10
CA ARG A 343 -16.74 -16.34 -6.48
C ARG A 343 -16.37 -17.67 -7.11
N TYR A 344 -15.75 -17.67 -8.30
CA TYR A 344 -15.21 -18.91 -8.87
C TYR A 344 -14.11 -19.49 -7.95
N PRO A 345 -13.98 -20.82 -7.79
CA PRO A 345 -12.93 -21.38 -6.94
C PRO A 345 -11.54 -20.99 -7.47
N SER A 346 -10.75 -20.34 -6.61
CA SER A 346 -9.46 -19.67 -6.91
C SER A 346 -9.51 -18.43 -7.82
N GLY A 347 -10.71 -18.01 -8.28
CA GLY A 347 -10.93 -16.81 -9.10
C GLY A 347 -11.65 -15.68 -8.35
N GLU A 348 -12.45 -14.90 -9.08
CA GLU A 348 -13.17 -13.69 -8.65
C GLU A 348 -14.71 -13.87 -8.61
N SER A 349 -15.40 -12.98 -7.90
CA SER A 349 -16.85 -12.71 -8.05
C SER A 349 -17.10 -11.41 -8.82
N TYR A 350 -18.37 -11.09 -9.11
CA TYR A 350 -18.71 -9.75 -9.62
C TYR A 350 -18.50 -8.65 -8.58
N GLU A 351 -18.59 -8.97 -7.29
CA GLU A 351 -18.27 -8.07 -6.18
C GLU A 351 -16.76 -7.76 -6.11
N ASP A 352 -15.90 -8.77 -6.28
CA ASP A 352 -14.45 -8.58 -6.40
C ASP A 352 -14.11 -7.71 -7.62
N LEU A 353 -14.79 -7.95 -8.74
CA LEU A 353 -14.61 -7.19 -9.97
C LEU A 353 -15.05 -5.73 -9.84
N VAL A 354 -16.13 -5.44 -9.11
CA VAL A 354 -16.54 -4.07 -8.75
C VAL A 354 -15.46 -3.39 -7.91
N ALA A 355 -14.95 -4.04 -6.86
CA ALA A 355 -13.85 -3.50 -6.06
C ALA A 355 -12.56 -3.28 -6.87
N ARG A 356 -12.23 -4.20 -7.79
CA ARG A 356 -11.11 -4.07 -8.74
C ARG A 356 -11.29 -2.85 -9.66
N LEU A 357 -12.51 -2.55 -10.09
CA LEU A 357 -12.80 -1.48 -11.04
C LEU A 357 -13.01 -0.09 -10.40
N GLU A 358 -12.99 0.05 -9.07
CA GLU A 358 -13.10 1.36 -8.40
C GLU A 358 -12.15 2.43 -9.01
N PRO A 359 -10.84 2.16 -9.26
CA PRO A 359 -9.94 3.14 -9.87
C PRO A 359 -10.28 3.47 -11.34
N VAL A 360 -10.87 2.52 -12.08
CA VAL A 360 -11.32 2.75 -13.46
C VAL A 360 -12.54 3.68 -13.46
N ILE A 361 -13.48 3.51 -12.52
CA ILE A 361 -14.61 4.42 -12.37
C ILE A 361 -14.14 5.83 -11.99
N MET A 362 -13.11 5.99 -11.13
CA MET A 362 -12.56 7.31 -10.83
C MET A 362 -11.99 8.00 -12.07
N GLU A 363 -11.23 7.28 -12.90
CA GLU A 363 -10.60 7.86 -14.09
C GLU A 363 -11.62 8.08 -15.22
N LEU A 364 -12.61 7.20 -15.42
CA LEU A 364 -13.76 7.43 -16.31
C LEU A 364 -14.62 8.61 -15.85
N GLU A 365 -14.71 8.86 -14.54
CA GLU A 365 -15.36 10.07 -14.03
C GLU A 365 -14.52 11.33 -14.22
N ARG A 366 -13.21 11.24 -14.48
CA ARG A 366 -12.26 12.37 -14.58
C ARG A 366 -11.95 12.83 -16.01
N GLN A 367 -11.87 11.90 -16.95
CA GLN A 367 -11.36 12.11 -18.31
C GLN A 367 -12.37 12.74 -19.27
N SER A 368 -11.88 13.12 -20.46
CA SER A 368 -12.63 13.51 -21.67
C SER A 368 -13.19 12.26 -22.39
N ASP A 369 -13.33 12.30 -23.71
CA ASP A 369 -13.84 11.18 -24.51
C ASP A 369 -12.88 9.98 -24.50
N VAL A 370 -13.39 8.82 -24.10
CA VAL A 370 -12.58 7.61 -23.86
C VAL A 370 -13.30 6.36 -24.33
N LEU A 371 -12.56 5.47 -25.01
CA LEU A 371 -12.99 4.15 -25.43
C LEU A 371 -12.37 3.06 -24.54
N VAL A 372 -13.22 2.21 -23.95
CA VAL A 372 -12.80 1.04 -23.17
C VAL A 372 -13.01 -0.24 -24.00
N VAL A 373 -11.92 -0.89 -24.39
CA VAL A 373 -11.88 -2.17 -25.12
C VAL A 373 -11.63 -3.31 -24.12
N SER A 374 -12.68 -4.03 -23.72
CA SER A 374 -12.60 -5.01 -22.63
C SER A 374 -13.55 -6.21 -22.87
N HIS A 375 -14.16 -6.75 -21.82
CA HIS A 375 -14.78 -8.07 -21.79
C HIS A 375 -16.19 -8.06 -21.15
N GLN A 376 -16.87 -9.22 -21.15
CA GLN A 376 -18.29 -9.26 -20.84
C GLN A 376 -18.60 -9.00 -19.36
N ALA A 377 -17.78 -9.45 -18.41
CA ALA A 377 -18.01 -9.15 -16.99
C ALA A 377 -17.58 -7.73 -16.63
N VAL A 378 -16.43 -7.28 -17.15
CA VAL A 378 -15.85 -5.96 -16.87
C VAL A 378 -16.79 -4.83 -17.32
N LEU A 379 -17.24 -4.90 -18.57
CA LEU A 379 -18.11 -3.87 -19.14
C LEU A 379 -19.51 -3.91 -18.55
N ARG A 380 -19.98 -5.04 -17.99
CA ARG A 380 -21.20 -5.08 -17.17
C ARG A 380 -21.07 -4.21 -15.92
N CYS A 381 -19.96 -4.30 -15.19
CA CYS A 381 -19.74 -3.48 -13.99
C CYS A 381 -19.68 -1.98 -14.32
N ILE A 382 -18.99 -1.60 -15.39
CA ILE A 382 -18.88 -0.20 -15.84
C ILE A 382 -20.24 0.32 -16.37
N LEU A 383 -20.93 -0.45 -17.22
CA LEU A 383 -22.26 -0.09 -17.71
C LEU A 383 -23.26 0.04 -16.56
N ALA A 384 -23.20 -0.85 -15.56
CA ALA A 384 -24.06 -0.80 -14.38
C ALA A 384 -23.83 0.44 -13.53
N TYR A 385 -22.57 0.90 -13.38
CA TYR A 385 -22.27 2.17 -12.73
C TYR A 385 -22.99 3.32 -13.44
N PHE A 386 -22.74 3.52 -14.75
CA PHE A 386 -23.31 4.68 -15.46
C PHE A 386 -24.83 4.63 -15.58
N THR A 387 -25.42 3.44 -15.81
CA THR A 387 -26.87 3.22 -15.91
C THR A 387 -27.59 3.06 -14.58
N ASN A 388 -26.89 3.21 -13.44
CA ASN A 388 -27.44 3.10 -12.08
C ASN A 388 -28.18 1.77 -11.84
N LYS A 389 -27.58 0.66 -12.27
CA LYS A 389 -28.14 -0.70 -12.16
C LYS A 389 -27.66 -1.38 -10.88
N ASN A 390 -28.58 -2.09 -10.22
CA ASN A 390 -28.29 -2.74 -8.95
C ASN A 390 -27.51 -4.06 -9.13
N ARG A 391 -26.99 -4.61 -8.03
CA ARG A 391 -26.20 -5.85 -7.99
C ARG A 391 -26.92 -7.10 -8.52
N GLU A 392 -28.25 -7.13 -8.53
CA GLU A 392 -29.05 -8.26 -9.04
C GLU A 392 -29.27 -8.21 -10.56
N GLU A 393 -29.18 -7.02 -11.15
CA GLU A 393 -29.23 -6.77 -12.61
C GLU A 393 -27.84 -6.82 -13.25
N LEU A 394 -26.82 -6.29 -12.57
CA LEU A 394 -25.45 -6.07 -13.07
C LEU A 394 -24.84 -7.33 -13.74
N PRO A 395 -24.87 -8.55 -13.15
CA PRO A 395 -24.33 -9.76 -13.78
C PRO A 395 -25.06 -10.22 -15.06
N TYR A 396 -26.17 -9.57 -15.42
CA TYR A 396 -27.07 -9.93 -16.50
C TYR A 396 -27.31 -8.81 -17.52
N LEU A 397 -26.63 -7.66 -17.44
CA LEU A 397 -26.73 -6.65 -18.50
C LEU A 397 -26.24 -7.21 -19.84
N LYS A 398 -26.84 -6.74 -20.94
CA LYS A 398 -26.49 -7.15 -22.31
C LYS A 398 -25.30 -6.33 -22.81
N VAL A 399 -24.18 -7.00 -23.05
CA VAL A 399 -22.97 -6.43 -23.69
C VAL A 399 -22.60 -7.34 -24.86
N PRO A 400 -23.21 -7.13 -26.05
CA PRO A 400 -22.98 -7.98 -27.22
C PRO A 400 -21.56 -7.81 -27.80
N LEU A 401 -21.12 -8.79 -28.60
CA LEU A 401 -19.94 -8.64 -29.46
C LEU A 401 -20.25 -7.69 -30.64
N HIS A 402 -19.18 -7.23 -31.30
CA HIS A 402 -19.23 -6.40 -32.52
C HIS A 402 -20.19 -5.20 -32.43
N THR A 403 -20.14 -4.53 -31.28
CA THR A 403 -21.06 -3.44 -30.92
C THR A 403 -20.31 -2.39 -30.09
N VAL A 404 -20.39 -1.12 -30.49
CA VAL A 404 -19.95 0.00 -29.63
C VAL A 404 -21.14 0.51 -28.83
N ILE A 405 -20.95 0.69 -27.53
CA ILE A 405 -21.94 1.28 -26.62
C ILE A 405 -21.45 2.69 -26.28
N LYS A 406 -22.10 3.74 -26.80
CA LYS A 406 -21.80 5.13 -26.46
C LYS A 406 -22.62 5.51 -25.22
N LEU A 407 -21.95 6.01 -24.20
CA LEU A 407 -22.54 6.47 -22.94
C LEU A 407 -22.39 7.98 -22.84
N THR A 408 -23.50 8.70 -22.70
CA THR A 408 -23.50 10.16 -22.53
C THR A 408 -24.05 10.50 -21.13
N PRO A 409 -23.20 10.76 -20.12
CA PRO A 409 -23.64 10.95 -18.74
C PRO A 409 -24.34 12.31 -18.56
N LYS A 410 -25.61 12.29 -18.13
CA LYS A 410 -26.43 13.47 -17.83
C LYS A 410 -26.68 13.59 -16.32
N ALA A 411 -27.37 14.67 -15.90
CA ALA A 411 -27.54 15.00 -14.48
C ALA A 411 -28.36 13.98 -13.66
N TYR A 412 -29.29 13.25 -14.29
CA TYR A 412 -30.19 12.29 -13.65
C TYR A 412 -30.12 10.87 -14.24
N SER A 413 -29.36 10.68 -15.32
CA SER A 413 -29.35 9.47 -16.13
C SER A 413 -28.04 9.35 -16.91
N CYS A 414 -27.85 8.24 -17.61
CA CYS A 414 -26.90 8.15 -18.72
C CYS A 414 -27.70 7.76 -19.96
N GLU A 415 -27.51 8.47 -21.07
CA GLU A 415 -27.98 7.97 -22.36
C GLU A 415 -27.05 6.85 -22.84
N VAL A 416 -27.61 5.89 -23.57
CA VAL A 416 -26.95 4.64 -23.98
C VAL A 416 -27.36 4.33 -25.40
N GLU A 417 -26.43 4.50 -26.34
CA GLU A 417 -26.62 4.19 -27.76
C GLU A 417 -25.80 2.94 -28.12
N MET A 418 -26.37 2.01 -28.91
CA MET A 418 -25.70 0.75 -29.27
C MET A 418 -25.54 0.64 -30.79
N PHE A 419 -24.32 0.91 -31.26
CA PHE A 419 -23.91 0.81 -32.65
C PHE A 419 -23.44 -0.63 -32.93
N LYS A 420 -24.37 -1.52 -33.31
CA LYS A 420 -24.02 -2.87 -33.78
C LYS A 420 -23.49 -2.79 -35.21
N PHE A 421 -22.39 -3.50 -35.48
CA PHE A 421 -21.77 -3.57 -36.78
C PHE A 421 -22.26 -4.77 -37.60
N ASP A 422 -22.26 -4.60 -38.92
CA ASP A 422 -22.55 -5.64 -39.91
C ASP A 422 -21.33 -6.57 -40.08
N VAL A 423 -21.06 -7.36 -39.03
CA VAL A 423 -20.05 -8.42 -38.95
C VAL A 423 -20.56 -9.50 -38.00
N ASP A 424 -20.73 -10.73 -38.47
CA ASP A 424 -21.26 -11.84 -37.67
C ASP A 424 -20.47 -12.12 -36.39
N ALA A 425 -21.17 -12.51 -35.34
CA ALA A 425 -20.60 -12.90 -34.05
C ALA A 425 -21.48 -13.90 -33.30
N VAL A 426 -20.85 -14.86 -32.62
CA VAL A 426 -21.54 -15.78 -31.70
C VAL A 426 -22.16 -15.07 -30.50
N ASN A 427 -23.36 -15.51 -30.12
CA ASN A 427 -24.03 -15.00 -28.92
C ASN A 427 -23.51 -15.69 -27.64
N THR A 428 -22.76 -14.95 -26.83
CA THR A 428 -22.19 -15.42 -25.54
C THR A 428 -22.96 -14.94 -24.31
N TYR A 429 -24.19 -14.46 -24.51
CA TYR A 429 -25.08 -13.99 -23.46
C TYR A 429 -26.01 -15.11 -22.94
N ARG A 430 -26.01 -15.32 -21.62
CA ARG A 430 -26.91 -16.22 -20.89
C ARG A 430 -27.79 -15.40 -19.95
N GLU A 431 -29.10 -15.63 -20.01
CA GLU A 431 -30.11 -14.93 -19.21
C GLU A 431 -30.05 -15.31 -17.73
N LYS A 432 -30.76 -14.54 -16.89
CA LYS A 432 -30.97 -14.89 -15.48
C LYS A 432 -31.85 -16.14 -15.44
N PRO A 433 -31.43 -17.25 -14.79
CA PRO A 433 -32.27 -18.42 -14.64
C PRO A 433 -33.60 -18.01 -14.02
N GLY A 434 -34.70 -18.43 -14.63
CA GLY A 434 -36.02 -18.21 -14.05
C GLY A 434 -36.11 -18.95 -12.72
N HIS A 435 -36.59 -18.28 -11.67
CA HIS A 435 -37.23 -19.03 -10.59
C HIS A 435 -38.35 -19.89 -11.19
N PRO A 436 -38.57 -21.12 -10.71
CA PRO A 436 -39.71 -21.92 -11.14
C PRO A 436 -41.01 -21.25 -10.69
N VAL A 437 -41.57 -20.41 -11.56
CA VAL A 437 -42.88 -19.81 -11.38
C VAL A 437 -43.89 -20.94 -11.47
N PHE A 438 -44.45 -21.34 -10.32
CA PHE A 438 -45.63 -22.20 -10.26
C PHE A 438 -46.83 -21.42 -10.78
N LEU A 439 -46.91 -21.35 -12.11
CA LEU A 439 -47.92 -20.62 -12.86
C LEU A 439 -49.20 -21.47 -12.88
N VAL A 440 -50.00 -21.36 -11.81
CA VAL A 440 -51.30 -22.03 -11.67
C VAL A 440 -52.30 -21.39 -12.63
N ASN A 441 -52.19 -21.72 -13.91
CA ASN A 441 -53.16 -21.35 -14.93
C ASN A 441 -54.43 -22.21 -14.78
N PHE A 442 -55.36 -21.74 -13.96
CA PHE A 442 -56.75 -22.15 -14.07
C PHE A 442 -57.33 -21.62 -15.39
N VAL A 443 -57.41 -22.49 -16.40
CA VAL A 443 -58.24 -22.26 -17.59
C VAL A 443 -59.42 -23.23 -17.52
N LEU A 444 -60.62 -22.67 -17.55
CA LEU A 444 -61.86 -23.44 -17.49
C LEU A 444 -62.10 -24.15 -18.83
N SER A 445 -62.03 -25.47 -18.82
CA SER A 445 -62.76 -26.32 -19.78
C SER A 445 -63.63 -27.29 -18.99
N SER A 446 -64.88 -27.40 -19.40
CA SER A 446 -65.92 -28.16 -18.70
C SER A 446 -65.94 -29.62 -19.15
N GLU A 447 -65.97 -30.55 -18.21
CA GLU A 447 -66.87 -31.71 -18.30
C GLU A 447 -67.17 -32.33 -16.93
N PHE A 448 -68.34 -32.97 -16.83
CA PHE A 448 -68.76 -33.79 -15.68
C PHE A 448 -67.98 -35.14 -15.72
N ASN A 449 -67.90 -35.98 -14.69
CA ASN A 449 -68.89 -36.27 -13.64
C ASN A 449 -68.28 -37.04 -12.44
N GLY A 450 -68.99 -37.07 -11.30
CA GLY A 450 -68.92 -38.20 -10.35
C GLY A 450 -68.00 -38.11 -9.11
N ASN A 451 -68.62 -37.88 -7.94
CA ASN A 451 -68.49 -38.65 -6.68
C ASN A 451 -67.10 -39.20 -6.25
N LYS A 452 -66.62 -39.05 -5.00
CA LYS A 452 -67.31 -38.89 -3.70
C LYS A 452 -66.29 -38.55 -2.58
N LEU A 453 -66.73 -37.90 -1.49
CA LEU A 453 -66.23 -37.96 -0.08
C LEU A 453 -64.70 -37.82 0.21
N GLY A 454 -64.22 -37.03 1.17
CA GLY A 454 -64.89 -36.03 2.02
C GLY A 454 -64.25 -35.84 3.41
N ARG A 455 -63.61 -34.69 3.64
CA ARG A 455 -63.11 -34.13 4.94
C ARG A 455 -61.93 -34.89 5.62
N GLY A 456 -61.01 -34.20 6.32
CA GLY A 456 -60.87 -32.74 6.44
C GLY A 456 -59.72 -32.25 7.35
N GLN A 457 -59.36 -30.97 7.15
CA GLN A 457 -58.63 -30.03 8.03
C GLN A 457 -57.41 -30.48 8.86
N TRP A 458 -56.27 -29.84 8.56
CA TRP A 458 -55.12 -29.68 9.48
C TRP A 458 -55.20 -28.34 10.24
N GLY A 459 -54.61 -28.26 11.43
CA GLY A 459 -54.35 -26.99 12.10
C GLY A 459 -53.57 -27.11 13.42
N GLY A 460 -52.70 -26.13 13.69
CA GLY A 460 -52.36 -25.72 15.07
C GLY A 460 -51.31 -26.51 15.87
N LEU A 461 -50.02 -26.19 15.66
CA LEU A 461 -49.00 -25.81 16.67
C LEU A 461 -48.72 -26.61 17.97
N LEU A 462 -47.45 -26.48 18.42
CA LEU A 462 -46.92 -26.55 19.81
C LEU A 462 -46.44 -27.89 20.45
N SER A 463 -45.10 -27.96 20.59
CA SER A 463 -44.36 -28.12 21.86
C SER A 463 -43.78 -29.48 22.34
N LEU A 464 -42.48 -29.38 22.73
CA LEU A 464 -41.77 -29.96 23.90
C LEU A 464 -41.65 -31.49 24.17
N THR A 465 -40.39 -31.92 24.41
CA THR A 465 -39.91 -33.02 25.31
C THR A 465 -40.37 -34.47 24.99
N MET A 466 -39.63 -35.58 25.16
CA MET A 466 -38.58 -35.97 26.13
C MET A 466 -37.97 -37.38 25.85
N SER A 467 -36.64 -37.57 25.95
CA SER A 467 -35.94 -38.76 26.57
C SER A 467 -36.05 -40.21 26.02
N SER A 468 -35.30 -41.12 26.69
CA SER A 468 -35.32 -42.61 26.70
C SER A 468 -34.56 -43.35 25.58
N VAL A 469 -33.75 -44.41 25.81
CA VAL A 469 -32.86 -44.77 26.96
C VAL A 469 -31.50 -45.26 26.35
N TYR A 470 -30.69 -46.29 26.68
CA TYR A 470 -30.47 -47.39 27.67
C TYR A 470 -28.94 -47.77 27.52
N ASP A 471 -28.17 -48.39 28.43
CA ASP A 471 -28.30 -48.85 29.84
C ASP A 471 -26.87 -48.88 30.49
N VAL A 472 -26.63 -49.62 31.58
CA VAL A 472 -25.36 -49.72 32.35
C VAL A 472 -24.85 -51.17 32.48
N PRO A 473 -23.62 -51.44 32.99
CA PRO A 473 -23.50 -51.84 34.40
C PRO A 473 -22.26 -51.27 35.15
N ASN A 474 -22.21 -51.46 36.48
CA ASN A 474 -21.43 -50.63 37.41
C ASN A 474 -20.60 -51.44 38.43
N LEU A 475 -19.34 -51.03 38.67
CA LEU A 475 -18.40 -51.47 39.72
C LEU A 475 -17.35 -50.35 39.91
N GLY A 476 -16.92 -49.92 41.10
CA GLY A 476 -17.34 -50.19 42.47
C GLY A 476 -16.62 -49.21 43.42
N ALA A 477 -17.19 -48.85 44.58
CA ALA A 477 -16.76 -47.68 45.36
C ALA A 477 -15.67 -47.97 46.43
N LYS A 478 -14.93 -46.91 46.81
CA LYS A 478 -14.50 -46.64 48.21
C LYS A 478 -13.94 -45.22 48.41
N ASP A 479 -14.33 -44.60 49.53
CA ASP A 479 -13.89 -43.28 49.97
C ASP A 479 -12.51 -43.25 50.62
N TYR A 480 -11.91 -42.06 50.73
CA TYR A 480 -11.12 -41.67 51.90
C TYR A 480 -11.23 -40.16 52.17
N LYS A 481 -11.28 -39.76 53.45
CA LYS A 481 -11.34 -38.37 53.91
C LYS A 481 -10.01 -37.93 54.53
N MET A 482 -9.60 -36.69 54.25
CA MET A 482 -8.79 -35.82 55.12
C MET A 482 -9.29 -34.38 54.85
N SER A 483 -10.04 -33.73 55.75
CA SER A 483 -9.63 -33.15 57.05
C SER A 483 -8.92 -31.80 56.89
N ASP A 484 -9.63 -30.72 57.21
CA ASP A 484 -9.12 -29.35 57.28
C ASP A 484 -8.04 -29.18 58.37
N GLU A 485 -7.17 -28.18 58.21
CA GLU A 485 -6.99 -27.05 59.15
C GLU A 485 -5.82 -26.12 58.69
N TRP A 486 -5.66 -24.99 59.40
CA TRP A 486 -4.51 -24.07 59.41
C TRP A 486 -4.19 -23.20 58.18
N GLY A 487 -4.51 -21.89 58.33
CA GLY A 487 -3.46 -20.87 58.22
C GLY A 487 -3.59 -19.81 57.11
N MET A 488 -4.28 -18.71 57.41
CA MET A 488 -4.07 -17.44 56.70
C MET A 488 -2.66 -16.89 57.00
N VAL A 489 -1.74 -16.92 56.03
CA VAL A 489 -0.47 -16.20 56.09
C VAL A 489 -0.21 -15.45 54.79
N GLN A 490 -0.06 -14.12 54.89
CA GLN A 490 0.41 -13.29 53.79
C GLN A 490 1.89 -13.57 53.52
N ILE A 491 2.28 -13.86 52.27
CA ILE A 491 3.68 -13.83 51.85
C ILE A 491 3.86 -12.75 50.78
N ALA A 492 4.41 -11.63 51.20
CA ALA A 492 4.96 -10.60 50.32
C ALA A 492 6.47 -10.83 50.10
N ALA A 493 7.00 -10.17 49.06
CA ALA A 493 8.42 -9.99 48.77
C ALA A 493 9.29 -11.24 48.44
N LEU A 494 9.67 -11.31 47.16
CA LEU A 494 11.08 -11.34 46.72
C LEU A 494 12.13 -11.87 47.71
N ARG A 495 12.63 -13.10 47.47
CA ARG A 495 14.04 -13.46 47.73
C ARG A 495 14.56 -14.38 46.63
N SER A 496 15.81 -14.17 46.24
CA SER A 496 16.49 -14.83 45.13
C SER A 496 17.18 -16.13 45.56
N GLY A 497 16.99 -17.20 44.79
CA GLY A 497 17.90 -18.36 44.80
C GLY A 497 19.29 -18.02 44.22
N PRO A 498 20.23 -18.98 44.20
CA PRO A 498 21.62 -18.73 43.81
C PRO A 498 21.73 -18.12 42.41
N THR A 499 22.56 -17.08 42.29
CA THR A 499 22.52 -16.19 41.13
C THR A 499 23.20 -16.80 39.90
N GLU A 500 22.40 -17.33 38.98
CA GLU A 500 22.77 -17.53 37.57
C GLU A 500 23.12 -16.18 36.93
N LYS A 501 24.35 -15.70 37.14
CA LYS A 501 24.87 -14.43 36.58
C LYS A 501 25.40 -14.57 35.15
N GLN A 502 25.59 -15.80 34.68
CA GLN A 502 26.16 -16.11 33.38
C GLN A 502 25.50 -17.31 32.70
N PHE A 503 25.60 -17.38 31.37
CA PHE A 503 25.09 -18.48 30.54
C PHE A 503 26.01 -18.79 29.35
N SER A 504 25.84 -19.97 28.73
CA SER A 504 26.65 -20.39 27.58
C SER A 504 26.40 -19.54 26.32
N GLY A 505 27.47 -18.95 25.77
CA GLY A 505 27.39 -18.08 24.58
C GLY A 505 27.08 -16.60 24.86
N GLN A 506 27.12 -16.19 26.13
CA GLN A 506 27.07 -14.78 26.55
C GLN A 506 28.26 -14.00 25.98
N PHE A 507 28.02 -12.77 25.51
CA PHE A 507 29.04 -11.92 24.90
C PHE A 507 29.73 -10.98 25.92
N PRO A 508 30.95 -10.49 25.64
CA PRO A 508 31.61 -9.45 26.45
C PRO A 508 30.69 -8.27 26.79
N GLY A 509 30.64 -7.88 28.07
CA GLY A 509 29.80 -6.77 28.55
C GLY A 509 28.30 -7.06 28.62
N GLU A 510 27.83 -8.20 28.10
CA GLU A 510 26.45 -8.64 28.27
C GLU A 510 26.22 -9.08 29.73
N ARG A 511 25.11 -8.64 30.32
CA ARG A 511 24.69 -9.02 31.67
C ARG A 511 23.22 -9.40 31.65
N ILE A 512 22.83 -10.42 32.42
CA ILE A 512 21.43 -10.80 32.62
C ILE A 512 20.79 -9.76 33.55
N GLU A 513 19.68 -9.17 33.12
CA GLU A 513 18.92 -8.17 33.88
C GLU A 513 17.65 -8.76 34.51
N VAL A 514 17.01 -9.73 33.83
CA VAL A 514 15.79 -10.42 34.29
C VAL A 514 15.83 -11.89 33.89
N ILE A 515 15.36 -12.76 34.78
CA ILE A 515 15.02 -14.16 34.50
C ILE A 515 13.58 -14.38 34.97
N ASP A 516 12.70 -14.80 34.07
CA ASP A 516 11.38 -15.35 34.42
C ASP A 516 11.38 -16.85 34.11
N ARG A 517 10.99 -17.68 35.08
CA ARG A 517 11.06 -19.15 35.00
C ARG A 517 9.71 -19.81 34.68
N ASN A 518 8.61 -19.06 34.63
CA ASN A 518 7.24 -19.60 34.56
C ASN A 518 6.49 -19.14 33.30
N ILE A 519 7.14 -19.23 32.13
CA ILE A 519 6.61 -18.73 30.86
C ILE A 519 6.30 -19.87 29.89
N GLY A 520 5.16 -19.80 29.20
CA GLY A 520 4.87 -20.68 28.06
C GLY A 520 5.08 -19.94 26.73
N TYR A 521 6.02 -20.38 25.89
CA TYR A 521 6.11 -19.95 24.50
C TYR A 521 4.99 -20.60 23.67
N LEU A 522 4.19 -19.80 22.96
CA LEU A 522 3.18 -20.31 22.03
C LEU A 522 3.80 -20.42 20.63
N SER A 523 4.31 -21.62 20.32
CA SER A 523 4.88 -21.94 19.00
C SER A 523 3.77 -22.21 17.96
N PRO A 524 4.08 -22.24 16.65
CA PRO A 524 3.14 -22.64 15.60
C PRO A 524 2.61 -24.08 15.71
N ILE A 525 3.15 -24.87 16.64
CA ILE A 525 2.89 -26.30 16.85
C ILE A 525 2.24 -26.59 18.22
N GLY A 526 2.23 -25.62 19.15
CA GLY A 526 1.74 -25.81 20.52
C GLY A 526 2.43 -24.92 21.56
N LYS A 527 1.93 -24.95 22.80
CA LYS A 527 2.51 -24.27 23.97
C LYS A 527 3.69 -25.08 24.52
N ILE A 528 4.83 -24.43 24.75
CA ILE A 528 6.05 -25.01 25.32
C ILE A 528 6.41 -24.20 26.56
N SER A 529 6.35 -24.82 27.75
CA SER A 529 6.80 -24.21 29.00
C SER A 529 8.32 -24.05 29.03
N GLY A 530 8.81 -23.04 29.73
CA GLY A 530 10.24 -22.75 29.84
C GLY A 530 10.54 -21.44 30.57
N ARG A 531 11.78 -20.98 30.44
CA ARG A 531 12.26 -19.73 31.04
C ARG A 531 12.68 -18.70 29.98
N VAL A 532 12.53 -17.42 30.30
CA VAL A 532 13.03 -16.29 29.50
C VAL A 532 14.10 -15.57 30.30
N LEU A 533 15.26 -15.35 29.67
CA LEU A 533 16.31 -14.46 30.14
C LEU A 533 16.31 -13.20 29.27
N ILE A 534 16.38 -12.02 29.90
CA ILE A 534 16.57 -10.73 29.22
C ILE A 534 17.92 -10.17 29.67
N THR A 535 18.79 -9.89 28.72
CA THR A 535 20.12 -9.32 28.96
C THR A 535 20.19 -7.85 28.50
N ARG A 536 21.36 -7.23 28.56
CA ARG A 536 21.63 -5.94 27.88
C ARG A 536 21.66 -6.02 26.35
N TYR A 537 21.58 -7.22 25.76
CA TYR A 537 21.75 -7.45 24.32
C TYR A 537 20.66 -8.32 23.69
N ARG A 538 20.21 -9.40 24.34
CA ARG A 538 19.28 -10.39 23.78
C ARG A 538 18.20 -10.84 24.77
N LEU A 539 17.05 -11.21 24.22
CA LEU A 539 16.07 -12.10 24.83
C LEU A 539 16.45 -13.54 24.44
N ARG A 540 16.58 -14.42 25.43
CA ARG A 540 16.81 -15.86 25.23
C ARG A 540 15.67 -16.64 25.88
N PHE A 541 15.01 -17.51 25.12
CA PHE A 541 14.04 -18.48 25.64
C PHE A 541 14.68 -19.87 25.68
N GLU A 542 14.45 -20.57 26.79
CA GLU A 542 14.89 -21.95 27.01
C GLU A 542 13.70 -22.80 27.43
N GLY A 543 13.23 -23.66 26.53
CA GLY A 543 12.13 -24.59 26.78
C GLY A 543 12.51 -25.71 27.75
N SER A 544 11.55 -26.11 28.59
CA SER A 544 11.64 -27.27 29.48
C SER A 544 11.74 -28.61 28.74
N ASP A 545 11.49 -28.62 27.43
CA ASP A 545 11.66 -29.76 26.53
C ASP A 545 13.14 -30.00 26.12
N ASN A 546 14.05 -29.10 26.52
CA ASN A 546 15.44 -29.04 26.09
C ASN A 546 15.65 -29.00 24.55
N ALA A 547 14.59 -28.74 23.77
CA ALA A 547 14.59 -28.76 22.32
C ALA A 547 14.21 -27.39 21.71
N CYS A 548 13.34 -26.63 22.37
CA CYS A 548 12.91 -25.31 21.93
C CYS A 548 13.73 -24.20 22.62
N HIS A 549 14.92 -23.95 22.10
CA HIS A 549 15.77 -22.81 22.50
C HIS A 549 15.88 -21.80 21.37
N PHE A 550 15.71 -20.51 21.67
CA PHE A 550 15.93 -19.46 20.67
C PHE A 550 16.40 -18.14 21.30
N GLU A 551 17.07 -17.33 20.49
CA GLU A 551 17.55 -16.00 20.87
C GLU A 551 17.04 -14.93 19.90
N VAL A 552 16.79 -13.74 20.45
CA VAL A 552 16.38 -12.53 19.73
C VAL A 552 17.25 -11.40 20.27
N PRO A 553 18.18 -10.82 19.49
CA PRO A 553 18.80 -9.57 19.87
C PRO A 553 17.70 -8.55 20.19
N LEU A 554 17.81 -7.82 21.30
CA LEU A 554 16.78 -6.89 21.75
C LEU A 554 16.59 -5.75 20.73
N GLY A 555 17.67 -5.36 20.06
CA GLY A 555 17.61 -4.49 18.88
C GLY A 555 16.88 -5.07 17.66
N CYS A 556 16.48 -6.35 17.64
CA CYS A 556 15.57 -6.91 16.63
C CYS A 556 14.08 -6.75 16.98
N ILE A 557 13.73 -6.39 18.21
CA ILE A 557 12.33 -6.15 18.64
C ILE A 557 11.86 -4.78 18.12
N CYS A 558 10.64 -4.70 17.60
CA CYS A 558 10.01 -3.45 17.16
C CYS A 558 8.66 -3.14 17.82
N LYS A 559 8.01 -4.12 18.45
CA LYS A 559 6.78 -3.89 19.24
C LYS A 559 6.68 -4.90 20.38
N VAL A 560 6.14 -4.47 21.52
CA VAL A 560 5.81 -5.33 22.66
C VAL A 560 4.38 -5.00 23.08
N GLU A 561 3.50 -6.00 23.12
CA GLU A 561 2.06 -5.82 23.33
C GLU A 561 1.52 -6.72 24.45
N LYS A 562 0.62 -6.18 25.27
CA LYS A 562 -0.09 -6.93 26.31
C LYS A 562 -1.29 -7.67 25.69
N VAL A 563 -1.27 -8.99 25.73
CA VAL A 563 -2.38 -9.85 25.26
C VAL A 563 -3.25 -10.26 26.44
N GLY A 564 -4.56 -10.15 26.29
CA GLY A 564 -5.58 -10.55 27.28
C GLY A 564 -5.80 -9.57 28.45
N HIS A 565 -6.76 -9.88 29.30
CA HIS A 565 -7.08 -9.13 30.51
C HIS A 565 -7.28 -10.09 31.69
N SER A 566 -6.62 -9.85 32.83
CA SER A 566 -6.58 -10.78 33.98
C SER A 566 -7.95 -11.07 34.60
N THR A 567 -8.96 -10.25 34.31
CA THR A 567 -10.35 -10.39 34.77
C THR A 567 -11.27 -11.13 33.78
N VAL A 568 -10.90 -11.24 32.49
CA VAL A 568 -11.77 -11.75 31.41
C VAL A 568 -11.17 -12.96 30.69
N SER A 569 -9.83 -13.05 30.62
CA SER A 569 -9.06 -14.10 29.95
C SER A 569 -9.09 -15.44 30.68
N ARG A 570 -10.25 -16.12 30.68
CA ARG A 570 -10.47 -17.43 31.34
C ARG A 570 -9.83 -18.62 30.63
N SER A 571 -9.37 -18.49 29.38
CA SER A 571 -8.73 -19.60 28.64
C SER A 571 -7.19 -19.56 28.75
N GLU A 572 -6.60 -20.74 28.90
CA GLU A 572 -5.21 -20.99 29.36
C GLU A 572 -4.08 -20.42 28.47
N HIS A 573 -4.41 -19.84 27.32
CA HIS A 573 -3.45 -19.27 26.36
C HIS A 573 -3.75 -17.80 25.99
N SER A 574 -4.78 -17.20 26.62
CA SER A 574 -5.29 -15.87 26.24
C SER A 574 -4.60 -14.69 26.93
N TYR A 575 -3.78 -14.92 27.96
CA TYR A 575 -3.05 -13.88 28.71
C TYR A 575 -1.53 -13.98 28.51
N GLY A 576 -0.86 -12.86 28.20
CA GLY A 576 0.60 -12.85 28.01
C GLY A 576 1.14 -11.65 27.24
N VAL A 577 2.27 -11.83 26.54
CA VAL A 577 2.96 -10.79 25.76
C VAL A 577 3.15 -11.24 24.31
N LEU A 578 2.86 -10.36 23.35
CA LEU A 578 3.22 -10.52 21.95
C LEU A 578 4.40 -9.60 21.62
N ILE A 579 5.43 -10.14 20.99
CA ILE A 579 6.65 -9.43 20.59
C ILE A 579 6.73 -9.44 19.07
N GLY A 580 6.55 -8.27 18.46
CA GLY A 580 6.81 -8.05 17.04
C GLY A 580 8.30 -7.86 16.82
N CYS A 581 8.89 -8.64 15.90
CA CYS A 581 10.30 -8.53 15.55
C CYS A 581 10.46 -8.08 14.08
N LYS A 582 11.55 -7.35 13.85
CA LYS A 582 11.96 -6.81 12.56
C LYS A 582 12.32 -7.92 11.59
N ASP A 583 12.96 -8.98 12.08
CA ASP A 583 13.50 -10.10 11.32
C ASP A 583 12.44 -11.13 10.91
N MET A 584 11.26 -10.64 10.54
CA MET A 584 10.05 -11.39 10.16
C MET A 584 9.38 -12.18 11.30
N ARG A 585 10.03 -12.37 12.47
CA ARG A 585 9.43 -13.10 13.59
C ARG A 585 8.28 -12.33 14.27
N ASN A 586 7.31 -13.08 14.78
CA ASN A 586 6.34 -12.67 15.80
C ASN A 586 6.40 -13.74 16.91
N ILE A 587 6.62 -13.35 18.16
CA ILE A 587 6.85 -14.27 19.28
C ILE A 587 5.80 -14.01 20.36
N ARG A 588 5.00 -15.03 20.71
CA ARG A 588 3.95 -14.91 21.73
C ARG A 588 4.33 -15.73 22.95
N PHE A 589 4.46 -15.07 24.09
CA PHE A 589 4.58 -15.67 25.40
C PHE A 589 3.24 -15.64 26.12
N THR A 590 2.92 -16.73 26.82
CA THR A 590 1.78 -16.86 27.74
C THR A 590 2.31 -16.72 29.16
N CYS A 591 1.57 -15.99 29.99
CA CYS A 591 1.89 -15.73 31.40
C CYS A 591 0.73 -16.19 32.27
N GLN A 592 0.96 -16.36 33.57
CA GLN A 592 -0.09 -16.76 34.51
C GLN A 592 -0.93 -15.53 34.94
N PRO A 593 -2.26 -15.51 34.75
CA PRO A 593 -3.10 -14.39 35.19
C PRO A 593 -3.05 -14.18 36.71
N ALA A 594 -3.14 -15.26 37.49
CA ALA A 594 -3.21 -15.25 38.94
C ALA A 594 -1.98 -14.62 39.64
N THR A 595 -0.81 -14.68 39.01
CA THR A 595 0.44 -14.10 39.55
C THR A 595 0.78 -12.74 38.95
N HIS A 596 -0.05 -12.22 38.02
CA HIS A 596 0.21 -10.98 37.25
C HIS A 596 1.58 -10.92 36.54
N SER A 597 2.22 -12.09 36.33
CA SER A 597 3.60 -12.29 35.82
C SER A 597 3.90 -11.61 34.48
N ARG A 598 2.87 -11.31 33.68
CA ARG A 598 2.97 -10.50 32.46
C ARG A 598 3.64 -9.14 32.68
N ARG A 599 3.40 -8.47 33.82
CA ARG A 599 3.83 -7.09 34.02
C ARG A 599 5.36 -6.95 34.15
N PRO A 600 6.07 -7.67 35.04
CA PRO A 600 7.53 -7.63 35.10
C PRO A 600 8.21 -7.93 33.76
N LEU A 601 7.75 -8.93 33.02
CA LEU A 601 8.27 -9.27 31.69
C LEU A 601 8.09 -8.11 30.70
N TYR A 602 6.88 -7.56 30.60
CA TYR A 602 6.59 -6.45 29.69
C TYR A 602 7.39 -5.19 30.04
N ASP A 603 7.41 -4.80 31.31
CA ASP A 603 8.08 -3.58 31.78
C ASP A 603 9.61 -3.71 31.58
N ALA A 604 10.18 -4.92 31.73
CA ALA A 604 11.58 -5.23 31.41
C ALA A 604 11.88 -5.23 29.89
N LEU A 605 10.99 -5.78 29.07
CA LEU A 605 11.12 -5.74 27.61
C LEU A 605 11.09 -4.31 27.09
N LEU A 606 10.17 -3.47 27.57
CA LEU A 606 10.18 -2.04 27.24
C LEU A 606 11.49 -1.37 27.64
N ARG A 607 12.02 -1.68 28.84
CA ARG A 607 13.25 -1.04 29.34
C ARG A 607 14.49 -1.40 28.51
N TYR A 608 14.65 -2.67 28.13
CA TYR A 608 15.89 -3.17 27.55
C TYR A 608 15.83 -3.40 26.02
N ALA A 609 14.65 -3.55 25.42
CA ALA A 609 14.50 -3.46 23.96
C ALA A 609 14.56 -2.02 23.44
N PHE A 610 14.20 -1.06 24.30
CA PHE A 610 14.16 0.36 23.94
C PHE A 610 15.12 1.21 24.82
N PRO A 611 16.44 0.95 24.75
CA PRO A 611 17.44 1.63 25.59
C PRO A 611 17.48 3.16 25.41
N VAL A 612 17.31 3.70 24.20
CA VAL A 612 17.46 5.15 23.93
C VAL A 612 16.41 5.98 24.69
N THR A 613 15.13 5.65 24.57
CA THR A 613 14.04 6.23 25.38
C THR A 613 14.26 6.04 26.88
N ASN A 614 14.78 4.87 27.28
CA ASN A 614 15.08 4.56 28.67
C ASN A 614 16.41 5.17 29.17
N LYS A 615 17.08 6.01 28.36
CA LYS A 615 18.36 6.68 28.66
C LYS A 615 19.48 5.70 29.04
N LEU A 616 19.49 4.54 28.40
CA LEU A 616 20.50 3.49 28.52
C LEU A 616 21.43 3.47 27.29
N PRO A 617 22.71 3.11 27.44
CA PRO A 617 23.62 2.96 26.30
C PRO A 617 23.19 1.81 25.38
N LEU A 618 23.40 1.99 24.07
CA LEU A 618 23.31 0.89 23.10
C LEU A 618 24.40 -0.16 23.37
N TYR A 619 24.09 -1.44 23.10
CA TYR A 619 24.98 -2.53 23.47
C TYR A 619 26.37 -2.45 22.80
N ALA A 620 26.48 -1.90 21.58
CA ALA A 620 27.76 -1.68 20.88
C ALA A 620 28.81 -0.92 21.72
N PHE A 621 28.39 -0.01 22.62
CA PHE A 621 29.30 0.70 23.53
C PHE A 621 29.75 -0.20 24.68
N LEU A 622 28.82 -0.95 25.30
CA LEU A 622 29.11 -1.90 26.39
C LEU A 622 30.02 -3.06 25.91
N TYR A 623 29.78 -3.54 24.69
CA TYR A 623 30.58 -4.57 24.03
C TYR A 623 32.02 -4.11 23.78
N ALA A 624 32.20 -2.88 23.27
CA ALA A 624 33.53 -2.32 23.02
C ALA A 624 34.30 -2.03 24.32
N GLN A 625 33.63 -1.47 25.33
CA GLN A 625 34.22 -1.28 26.66
C GLN A 625 34.70 -2.62 27.24
N ALA A 626 33.86 -3.65 27.24
CA ALA A 626 34.22 -4.94 27.81
C ALA A 626 35.36 -5.65 27.06
N LEU A 627 35.52 -5.43 25.75
CA LEU A 627 36.67 -5.94 24.99
C LEU A 627 37.97 -5.20 25.33
N GLN A 628 37.90 -3.89 25.61
CA GLN A 628 39.04 -3.12 26.10
C GLN A 628 39.44 -3.58 27.52
N GLU A 629 38.46 -3.86 28.40
CA GLU A 629 38.67 -4.35 29.77
C GLU A 629 39.17 -5.80 29.87
N SER A 630 38.98 -6.63 28.84
CA SER A 630 39.32 -8.07 28.85
C SER A 630 40.53 -8.46 28.00
N SER A 631 41.22 -7.49 27.38
CA SER A 631 42.40 -7.75 26.54
C SER A 631 43.67 -7.93 27.39
N PRO A 632 44.38 -9.09 27.33
CA PRO A 632 45.66 -9.28 28.00
C PRO A 632 46.80 -8.48 27.32
N PRO A 633 47.96 -8.30 27.99
CA PRO A 633 49.11 -7.59 27.41
C PRO A 633 49.62 -8.22 26.10
N PRO A 634 50.28 -7.43 25.22
CA PRO A 634 50.47 -7.76 23.81
C PRO A 634 51.58 -8.80 23.56
N HIS A 635 51.22 -10.08 23.69
CA HIS A 635 52.08 -11.22 23.32
C HIS A 635 51.46 -12.15 22.25
N SER A 636 50.31 -11.80 21.69
CA SER A 636 49.75 -12.48 20.51
C SER A 636 50.38 -11.95 19.22
N SER A 637 51.10 -12.80 18.49
CA SER A 637 51.85 -12.47 17.27
C SER A 637 50.96 -12.25 16.01
N LYS A 638 49.65 -12.05 16.18
CA LYS A 638 48.68 -11.90 15.10
C LYS A 638 48.16 -10.45 15.07
N PRO A 639 48.34 -9.69 13.99
CA PRO A 639 47.92 -8.30 13.94
C PRO A 639 46.39 -8.17 14.06
N MET A 640 45.93 -7.39 15.04
CA MET A 640 44.52 -7.17 15.31
C MET A 640 43.86 -6.37 14.18
N ILE A 641 42.71 -6.85 13.68
CA ILE A 641 42.06 -6.23 12.51
C ILE A 641 41.08 -5.15 12.96
N ASN A 642 41.39 -3.89 12.70
CA ASN A 642 40.45 -2.79 12.93
C ASN A 642 39.55 -2.56 11.70
N GLY A 643 38.27 -2.92 11.81
CA GLY A 643 37.28 -2.69 10.75
C GLY A 643 36.94 -1.23 10.52
N TRP A 644 37.32 -0.31 11.42
CA TRP A 644 37.17 1.14 11.21
C TRP A 644 38.21 1.72 10.25
N THR A 645 39.36 1.07 10.08
CA THR A 645 40.40 1.53 9.13
C THR A 645 40.28 0.84 7.76
N LEU A 646 39.11 0.28 7.45
CA LEU A 646 38.86 -0.42 6.19
C LEU A 646 38.51 0.54 5.03
N TYR A 647 37.84 1.66 5.35
CA TYR A 647 37.48 2.71 4.40
C TYR A 647 38.20 4.01 4.76
N ASP A 648 38.88 4.57 3.76
CA ASP A 648 39.38 5.94 3.76
C ASP A 648 38.94 6.57 2.43
N ALA A 649 38.30 7.74 2.51
CA ALA A 649 37.73 8.40 1.34
C ALA A 649 38.79 8.83 0.31
N LYS A 650 39.98 9.24 0.76
CA LYS A 650 41.07 9.68 -0.10
C LYS A 650 41.73 8.49 -0.80
N ILE A 651 41.92 7.38 -0.09
CA ILE A 651 42.46 6.13 -0.69
C ILE A 651 41.48 5.57 -1.73
N GLU A 652 40.18 5.56 -1.44
CA GLU A 652 39.16 5.06 -2.37
C GLU A 652 38.96 5.97 -3.60
N LEU A 653 39.02 7.30 -3.43
CA LEU A 653 39.00 8.23 -4.56
C LEU A 653 40.27 8.12 -5.41
N ASN A 654 41.45 8.00 -4.78
CA ASN A 654 42.72 7.74 -5.50
C ASN A 654 42.66 6.43 -6.31
N ARG A 655 42.06 5.37 -5.76
CA ARG A 655 41.85 4.09 -6.47
C ARG A 655 41.00 4.26 -7.72
N LEU A 656 40.02 5.16 -7.69
CA LEU A 656 39.13 5.51 -8.80
C LEU A 656 39.76 6.53 -9.78
N GLY A 657 40.98 7.02 -9.51
CA GLY A 657 41.67 7.99 -10.35
C GLY A 657 41.29 9.45 -10.08
N VAL A 658 40.86 9.78 -8.85
CA VAL A 658 40.55 11.15 -8.41
C VAL A 658 41.44 11.51 -7.20
N PRO A 659 42.19 12.63 -7.22
CA PRO A 659 42.10 13.74 -8.16
C PRO A 659 42.79 13.46 -9.50
N ASN A 660 42.38 14.21 -10.52
CA ASN A 660 42.99 14.30 -11.84
C ASN A 660 42.75 15.71 -12.41
N GLU A 661 43.13 15.96 -13.66
CA GLU A 661 42.95 17.28 -14.30
C GLU A 661 41.50 17.80 -14.24
N GLN A 662 40.52 16.92 -14.42
CA GLN A 662 39.10 17.25 -14.50
C GLN A 662 38.37 17.21 -13.15
N TRP A 663 38.92 16.51 -12.15
CA TRP A 663 38.27 16.29 -10.85
C TRP A 663 39.20 16.57 -9.65
N ALA A 664 38.78 17.48 -8.77
CA ALA A 664 39.50 17.90 -7.57
C ALA A 664 38.95 17.26 -6.29
N LEU A 665 39.76 17.26 -5.21
CA LEU A 665 39.39 16.86 -3.86
C LEU A 665 39.17 18.08 -2.97
N SER A 666 37.92 18.51 -2.83
CA SER A 666 37.54 19.69 -2.06
C SER A 666 37.50 19.41 -0.56
N GLN A 667 38.06 20.35 0.23
CA GLN A 667 37.99 20.35 1.70
C GLN A 667 36.79 21.14 2.25
N LEU A 668 35.90 21.65 1.40
CA LEU A 668 34.76 22.50 1.78
C LEU A 668 33.90 21.93 2.93
N ASN A 669 33.79 20.60 3.03
CA ASN A 669 32.98 19.93 4.04
C ASN A 669 33.79 19.27 5.17
N HIS A 670 35.09 19.60 5.33
CA HIS A 670 36.00 18.91 6.26
C HIS A 670 35.43 18.76 7.68
N ASP A 671 34.86 19.85 8.21
CA ASP A 671 34.28 19.94 9.55
C ASP A 671 32.74 19.83 9.56
N TYR A 672 32.15 19.44 8.42
CA TYR A 672 30.72 19.22 8.23
C TYR A 672 29.83 20.45 8.49
N GLU A 673 30.33 21.65 8.16
CA GLU A 673 29.59 22.91 8.23
C GLU A 673 28.66 23.09 7.02
N PHE A 674 29.17 22.81 5.82
CA PHE A 674 28.45 22.95 4.55
C PHE A 674 27.30 21.92 4.42
N ALA A 675 27.61 20.64 4.61
CA ALA A 675 26.66 19.54 4.47
C ALA A 675 26.90 18.46 5.55
N ASP A 676 26.18 18.59 6.67
CA ASP A 676 26.20 17.68 7.84
C ASP A 676 25.80 16.21 7.52
N THR A 677 25.23 16.00 6.34
CA THR A 677 24.81 14.68 5.82
C THR A 677 25.73 14.10 4.75
N TYR A 678 26.82 14.78 4.38
CA TYR A 678 27.83 14.32 3.42
C TYR A 678 29.16 13.95 4.10
N PRO A 679 30.04 13.20 3.42
CA PRO A 679 31.39 12.92 3.93
C PRO A 679 32.22 14.22 4.03
N ARG A 680 33.27 14.18 4.86
CA ARG A 680 34.22 15.29 5.03
C ARG A 680 34.93 15.74 3.75
N LEU A 681 35.17 14.78 2.85
CA LEU A 681 35.96 14.95 1.63
C LEU A 681 35.01 14.86 0.43
N LEU A 682 34.90 15.95 -0.32
CA LEU A 682 34.05 16.00 -1.51
C LEU A 682 34.92 15.90 -2.78
N ALA A 683 34.37 15.26 -3.82
CA ALA A 683 35.00 15.21 -5.13
C ALA A 683 34.09 15.91 -6.15
N ILE A 684 34.61 16.97 -6.77
CA ILE A 684 33.89 17.88 -7.67
C ILE A 684 34.76 18.23 -8.88
N PRO A 685 34.20 18.79 -9.98
CA PRO A 685 35.02 19.16 -11.13
C PRO A 685 36.06 20.23 -10.77
N SER A 686 37.29 20.12 -11.28
CA SER A 686 38.39 21.05 -10.96
C SER A 686 38.04 22.51 -11.27
N ALA A 687 37.28 22.74 -12.34
CA ALA A 687 36.78 24.07 -12.73
C ALA A 687 35.81 24.66 -11.69
N VAL A 688 35.09 23.83 -10.93
CA VAL A 688 34.19 24.28 -9.86
C VAL A 688 34.96 24.62 -8.59
N GLU A 689 35.93 23.80 -8.17
CA GLU A 689 36.81 24.14 -7.03
C GLU A 689 37.54 25.47 -7.30
N GLY A 690 37.96 25.69 -8.56
CA GLY A 690 38.53 26.96 -9.02
C GLY A 690 37.59 28.18 -9.01
N LYS A 691 36.29 28.02 -8.75
CA LYS A 691 35.35 29.14 -8.49
C LYS A 691 35.32 29.58 -7.03
N GLY A 692 35.89 28.80 -6.11
CA GLY A 692 35.92 29.11 -4.68
C GLY A 692 34.61 28.83 -3.93
N ARG A 693 34.68 29.01 -2.60
CA ARG A 693 33.63 28.65 -1.63
C ARG A 693 32.27 29.27 -1.96
N ASP A 694 32.22 30.58 -2.16
CA ASP A 694 31.00 31.38 -2.37
C ASP A 694 30.16 30.89 -3.55
N PHE A 695 30.80 30.37 -4.60
CA PHE A 695 30.11 29.78 -5.75
C PHE A 695 29.44 28.45 -5.36
N ILE A 696 30.16 27.58 -4.66
CA ILE A 696 29.69 26.24 -4.26
C ILE A 696 28.60 26.36 -3.18
N GLU A 697 28.68 27.36 -2.30
CA GLU A 697 27.64 27.64 -1.30
C GLU A 697 26.29 27.99 -1.93
N LYS A 698 26.26 28.78 -3.03
CA LYS A 698 25.02 29.02 -3.79
C LYS A 698 24.42 27.75 -4.40
N VAL A 699 25.26 26.85 -4.92
CA VAL A 699 24.80 25.53 -5.42
C VAL A 699 24.26 24.68 -4.25
N GLY A 700 24.88 24.79 -3.07
CA GLY A 700 24.37 24.23 -1.82
C GLY A 700 23.01 24.81 -1.41
N GLU A 701 22.83 26.13 -1.50
CA GLU A 701 21.55 26.79 -1.27
C GLU A 701 20.46 26.33 -2.24
N TYR A 702 20.79 26.06 -3.50
CA TYR A 702 19.82 25.58 -4.48
C TYR A 702 19.50 24.09 -4.34
N ARG A 703 20.44 23.27 -3.86
CA ARG A 703 20.23 21.82 -3.64
C ARG A 703 19.61 21.52 -2.28
N SER A 704 18.79 20.47 -2.20
CA SER A 704 18.17 20.08 -0.92
C SER A 704 19.22 19.67 0.11
N ARG A 705 19.20 20.33 1.29
CA ARG A 705 20.16 20.10 2.38
C ARG A 705 21.64 20.24 1.98
N GLN A 706 21.93 21.11 0.99
CA GLN A 706 23.29 21.35 0.45
C GLN A 706 23.97 20.10 -0.14
N ARG A 707 23.19 19.08 -0.52
CA ARG A 707 23.70 17.84 -1.13
C ARG A 707 23.90 18.04 -2.63
N ILE A 708 24.96 18.76 -2.97
CA ILE A 708 25.39 19.11 -4.34
C ILE A 708 25.84 17.89 -5.15
N PRO A 709 25.89 17.96 -6.48
CA PRO A 709 26.46 16.90 -7.32
C PRO A 709 27.93 16.61 -6.97
N ILE A 710 28.21 15.39 -6.47
CA ILE A 710 29.59 14.93 -6.21
C ILE A 710 29.85 13.58 -6.89
N ILE A 711 31.09 13.37 -7.35
CA ILE A 711 31.47 12.14 -8.03
C ILE A 711 31.74 11.01 -7.04
N ILE A 712 31.20 9.84 -7.37
CA ILE A 712 31.41 8.59 -6.62
C ILE A 712 32.21 7.56 -7.42
N ARG A 713 32.30 7.75 -8.74
CA ARG A 713 33.05 6.91 -9.67
C ARG A 713 33.39 7.64 -10.97
N VAL A 714 34.66 7.62 -11.37
CA VAL A 714 35.09 7.74 -12.78
C VAL A 714 35.17 6.33 -13.38
N GLN A 715 34.83 6.14 -14.65
CA GLN A 715 35.16 4.91 -15.37
C GLN A 715 36.65 4.85 -15.77
N CYS A 716 37.51 4.59 -14.79
CA CYS A 716 38.90 4.19 -15.03
C CYS A 716 39.03 2.66 -15.09
N LEU A 717 38.92 2.08 -16.29
CA LEU A 717 39.22 0.66 -16.54
C LEU A 717 40.73 0.39 -16.47
N LYS A 718 41.25 0.09 -15.27
CA LYS A 718 42.64 -0.33 -15.03
C LYS A 718 42.76 -1.76 -14.49
N VAL A 719 42.65 -2.74 -15.38
CA VAL A 719 43.34 -4.05 -15.25
C VAL A 719 43.92 -4.40 -16.62
N LEU A 720 45.25 -4.52 -16.71
CA LEU A 720 45.95 -4.60 -18.00
C LEU A 720 45.58 -5.87 -18.80
N SER A 721 45.08 -5.67 -20.02
CA SER A 721 45.81 -6.12 -21.21
C SER A 721 45.28 -5.34 -22.43
N TRP A 722 46.14 -4.50 -23.01
CA TRP A 722 45.80 -3.53 -24.07
C TRP A 722 44.85 -2.38 -23.63
N LEU A 723 44.57 -1.43 -24.54
CA LEU A 723 44.27 -0.02 -24.21
C LEU A 723 43.03 0.52 -24.95
N HIS A 724 42.18 1.29 -24.25
CA HIS A 724 41.49 2.44 -24.85
C HIS A 724 41.37 3.58 -23.81
N PRO A 725 42.03 4.75 -24.00
CA PRO A 725 42.28 5.69 -22.91
C PRO A 725 41.21 6.79 -22.70
N VAL A 726 40.11 6.78 -23.46
CA VAL A 726 39.43 8.03 -23.88
C VAL A 726 38.27 8.51 -22.99
N THR A 727 37.53 7.62 -22.31
CA THR A 727 36.08 7.89 -22.12
C THR A 727 35.66 8.72 -20.92
N GLN A 728 36.43 8.81 -19.83
CA GLN A 728 36.20 9.66 -18.62
C GLN A 728 34.79 9.69 -17.96
N ALA A 729 33.84 8.87 -18.41
CA ALA A 729 32.45 8.87 -17.94
C ALA A 729 32.32 8.75 -16.42
N SER A 730 31.51 9.62 -15.82
CA SER A 730 31.33 9.71 -14.37
C SER A 730 29.94 9.29 -13.91
N ILE A 731 29.85 8.65 -12.74
CA ILE A 731 28.63 8.58 -11.95
C ILE A 731 28.74 9.63 -10.83
N THR A 732 27.80 10.58 -10.84
CA THR A 732 27.64 11.62 -9.82
C THR A 732 26.31 11.45 -9.09
N ARG A 733 26.21 11.98 -7.86
CA ARG A 733 24.95 11.93 -7.08
C ARG A 733 24.71 13.22 -6.30
N CYS A 734 23.43 13.57 -6.16
CA CYS A 734 22.96 14.75 -5.43
C CYS A 734 21.58 14.52 -4.78
N SER A 735 21.02 15.59 -4.23
CA SER A 735 19.59 15.74 -3.95
C SER A 735 18.87 16.54 -5.05
N GLN A 736 17.53 16.56 -5.01
CA GLN A 736 16.75 17.43 -5.89
C GLN A 736 17.16 18.92 -5.83
N PRO A 737 17.01 19.67 -6.92
CA PRO A 737 17.03 21.12 -6.90
C PRO A 737 15.79 21.71 -6.21
N LYS A 738 15.88 22.95 -5.74
CA LYS A 738 14.77 23.73 -5.17
C LYS A 738 14.14 24.66 -6.22
N SER A 739 13.70 24.10 -7.36
CA SER A 739 13.09 24.89 -8.43
C SER A 739 11.73 25.50 -8.01
N GLY A 740 11.01 24.82 -7.11
CA GLY A 740 9.65 25.18 -6.70
C GLY A 740 8.65 25.19 -7.85
N MET A 741 7.45 25.73 -7.59
CA MET A 741 6.41 25.94 -8.61
C MET A 741 6.72 27.12 -9.54
N THR A 742 7.60 28.04 -9.14
CA THR A 742 7.99 29.22 -9.92
C THR A 742 9.11 28.96 -10.92
N ASN A 743 9.56 27.71 -11.08
CA ASN A 743 10.69 27.33 -11.93
C ASN A 743 11.95 28.18 -11.68
N ARG A 744 12.30 28.41 -10.41
CA ARG A 744 13.53 29.08 -10.02
C ARG A 744 14.73 28.34 -10.62
N LYS A 745 15.41 29.00 -11.56
CA LYS A 745 16.72 28.61 -12.10
C LYS A 745 17.86 28.98 -11.16
N CYS A 746 19.03 28.40 -11.38
CA CYS A 746 20.26 28.72 -10.66
C CYS A 746 21.42 28.59 -11.64
N ALA A 747 21.96 29.73 -12.09
CA ALA A 747 23.04 29.77 -13.07
C ALA A 747 24.30 29.05 -12.55
N GLU A 748 24.55 29.09 -11.24
CA GLU A 748 25.64 28.37 -10.60
C GLU A 748 25.46 26.84 -10.64
N ASP A 749 24.24 26.31 -10.44
CA ASP A 749 23.95 24.86 -10.54
C ASP A 749 23.95 24.38 -12.00
N GLU A 750 23.34 25.15 -12.90
CA GLU A 750 23.37 24.91 -14.36
C GLU A 750 24.82 24.89 -14.88
N TRP A 751 25.67 25.82 -14.43
CA TRP A 751 27.11 25.82 -14.76
C TRP A 751 27.90 24.68 -14.10
N PHE A 752 27.56 24.28 -12.87
CA PHE A 752 28.15 23.12 -12.19
C PHE A 752 27.88 21.84 -13.00
N LEU A 753 26.61 21.60 -13.40
CA LEU A 753 26.25 20.43 -14.20
C LEU A 753 26.95 20.43 -15.55
N LYS A 754 27.08 21.59 -16.20
CA LYS A 754 27.92 21.76 -17.39
C LYS A 754 29.38 21.34 -17.18
N GLN A 755 29.98 21.59 -16.00
CA GLN A 755 31.35 21.10 -15.74
C GLN A 755 31.43 19.56 -15.62
N ILE A 756 30.33 18.88 -15.26
CA ILE A 756 30.27 17.40 -15.25
C ILE A 756 30.19 16.84 -16.67
N VAL A 757 29.56 17.56 -17.61
CA VAL A 757 29.61 17.24 -19.04
C VAL A 757 31.03 17.44 -19.57
N LEU A 758 31.59 18.64 -19.40
CA LEU A 758 32.91 19.01 -19.93
C LEU A 758 34.07 18.15 -19.36
N ALA A 759 33.93 17.61 -18.14
CA ALA A 759 34.86 16.64 -17.57
C ALA A 759 34.90 15.28 -18.32
N ASN A 760 33.97 15.03 -19.25
CA ASN A 760 33.92 13.88 -20.15
C ASN A 760 33.90 14.34 -21.61
N ALA A 761 35.05 14.24 -22.29
CA ALA A 761 35.25 14.64 -23.68
C ALA A 761 34.39 13.87 -24.73
N ASN A 762 33.54 12.94 -24.31
CA ASN A 762 32.67 12.11 -25.16
C ASN A 762 31.18 12.32 -24.83
N ALA A 763 30.84 13.09 -23.78
CA ALA A 763 29.47 13.40 -23.43
C ALA A 763 29.00 14.67 -24.14
N HIS A 764 27.93 14.56 -24.92
CA HIS A 764 27.24 15.73 -25.48
C HIS A 764 26.18 16.31 -24.54
N GLN A 765 25.80 15.57 -23.48
CA GLN A 765 24.82 15.97 -22.47
C GLN A 765 25.02 15.18 -21.17
N LEU A 766 24.50 15.68 -20.06
CA LEU A 766 24.40 14.96 -18.78
C LEU A 766 23.07 14.21 -18.72
N LEU A 767 23.09 12.90 -18.46
CA LEU A 767 21.87 12.13 -18.23
C LEU A 767 21.51 12.13 -16.74
N ILE A 768 20.39 12.77 -16.41
CA ILE A 768 19.90 12.91 -15.04
C ILE A 768 18.85 11.82 -14.77
N PHE A 769 19.18 10.90 -13.88
CA PHE A 769 18.30 9.83 -13.40
C PHE A 769 17.66 10.24 -12.07
N ASP A 770 16.43 10.74 -12.13
CA ASP A 770 15.58 10.88 -10.94
C ASP A 770 14.97 9.52 -10.61
N ALA A 771 15.26 9.00 -9.42
CA ALA A 771 14.69 7.73 -8.97
C ALA A 771 13.16 7.75 -8.83
N ARG A 772 12.52 8.93 -8.77
CA ARG A 772 11.09 9.08 -8.45
C ARG A 772 10.18 8.77 -9.66
N PRO A 773 8.91 8.38 -9.41
CA PRO A 773 7.83 8.59 -10.38
C PRO A 773 7.59 10.08 -10.62
N ILE A 774 7.25 10.46 -11.86
CA ILE A 774 7.01 11.85 -12.26
C ILE A 774 5.95 12.56 -11.39
N VAL A 775 4.91 11.84 -10.95
CA VAL A 775 3.88 12.36 -10.01
C VAL A 775 4.52 12.77 -8.68
N ASN A 776 5.40 11.93 -8.13
CA ASN A 776 6.10 12.23 -6.88
C ASN A 776 7.10 13.38 -7.04
N ALA A 777 7.74 13.52 -8.21
CA ALA A 777 8.61 14.65 -8.52
C ALA A 777 7.80 15.97 -8.60
N LYS A 778 6.64 15.97 -9.28
CA LYS A 778 5.71 17.12 -9.31
C LYS A 778 5.18 17.50 -7.92
N VAL A 779 4.84 16.52 -7.07
CA VAL A 779 4.45 16.77 -5.66
C VAL A 779 5.60 17.34 -4.82
N ASN A 780 6.86 16.99 -5.12
CA ASN A 780 8.01 17.62 -4.46
C ASN A 780 8.22 19.06 -4.97
N LYS A 781 8.03 19.31 -6.27
CA LYS A 781 8.08 20.64 -6.89
C LYS A 781 7.05 21.61 -6.26
N ALA A 782 5.85 21.11 -6.00
CA ALA A 782 4.81 21.82 -5.24
C ALA A 782 5.20 22.16 -3.79
N LYS A 783 6.17 21.45 -3.20
CA LYS A 783 6.68 21.65 -1.83
C LYS A 783 8.03 22.38 -1.78
N GLY A 784 8.39 23.12 -2.84
CA GLY A 784 9.66 23.85 -2.91
C GLY A 784 10.90 23.00 -3.23
N GLY A 785 10.72 21.70 -3.47
CA GLY A 785 11.70 20.86 -4.16
C GLY A 785 11.61 21.07 -5.67
N GLY A 786 11.90 20.03 -6.46
CA GLY A 786 11.90 20.17 -7.92
C GLY A 786 12.60 19.04 -8.66
N TYR A 787 12.87 19.31 -9.92
CA TYR A 787 13.71 18.54 -10.85
C TYR A 787 14.22 19.50 -11.94
N GLU A 788 15.25 19.09 -12.65
CA GLU A 788 16.01 19.88 -13.63
C GLU A 788 15.21 20.07 -14.94
N GLU A 789 14.27 21.02 -14.92
CA GLU A 789 13.41 21.38 -16.05
C GLU A 789 14.06 22.49 -16.89
N SER A 790 14.16 22.27 -18.21
CA SER A 790 14.76 23.21 -19.18
C SER A 790 16.23 23.57 -18.90
N TYR A 791 17.06 22.55 -18.64
CA TYR A 791 18.52 22.64 -18.55
C TYR A 791 19.12 22.19 -19.88
N GLU A 792 19.73 23.10 -20.65
CA GLU A 792 20.00 22.90 -22.10
C GLU A 792 20.95 21.72 -22.41
N GLU A 793 21.90 21.42 -21.54
CA GLU A 793 22.89 20.34 -21.70
C GLU A 793 22.55 19.09 -20.87
N CYS A 794 21.29 18.93 -20.45
CA CYS A 794 20.83 17.86 -19.56
C CYS A 794 19.55 17.19 -20.07
N ALA A 795 19.50 15.86 -20.05
CA ALA A 795 18.28 15.09 -20.31
C ALA A 795 17.83 14.34 -19.04
N LEU A 796 16.56 14.53 -18.66
CA LEU A 796 15.97 14.02 -17.42
C LEU A 796 15.14 12.76 -17.65
N LEU A 797 15.42 11.71 -16.86
CA LEU A 797 14.76 10.40 -16.91
C LEU A 797 14.18 10.04 -15.52
N PHE A 798 12.92 9.61 -15.49
CA PHE A 798 12.22 9.18 -14.27
C PHE A 798 12.18 7.65 -14.16
N LEU A 799 12.86 7.09 -13.16
CA LEU A 799 12.97 5.63 -12.96
C LEU A 799 11.76 4.99 -12.24
N ASN A 800 10.76 5.77 -11.84
CA ASN A 800 9.50 5.30 -11.24
C ASN A 800 9.65 4.44 -9.94
N ILE A 801 10.78 4.53 -9.24
CA ILE A 801 11.01 3.80 -7.98
C ILE A 801 10.25 4.50 -6.86
N HIS A 802 9.28 3.78 -6.29
CA HIS A 802 8.27 4.32 -5.38
C HIS A 802 8.86 4.88 -4.05
N ASN A 803 8.03 5.59 -3.28
CA ASN A 803 8.47 6.20 -2.02
C ASN A 803 8.42 5.20 -0.84
N ILE A 804 8.97 5.62 0.30
CA ILE A 804 9.20 4.77 1.48
C ILE A 804 7.94 4.16 2.13
N HIS A 805 6.76 4.68 1.79
CA HIS A 805 5.49 4.19 2.32
C HIS A 805 5.00 2.95 1.55
N VAL A 806 5.33 2.86 0.25
CA VAL A 806 4.83 1.80 -0.65
C VAL A 806 5.62 0.50 -0.47
N VAL A 807 6.95 0.56 -0.46
CA VAL A 807 7.82 -0.63 -0.33
C VAL A 807 7.69 -1.26 1.06
N ARG A 808 7.33 -0.47 2.07
CA ARG A 808 6.96 -0.95 3.41
C ARG A 808 5.67 -1.76 3.44
N GLU A 809 4.60 -1.24 2.84
CA GLU A 809 3.33 -1.98 2.73
C GLU A 809 3.54 -3.26 1.92
N SER A 810 4.39 -3.20 0.90
CA SER A 810 4.89 -4.36 0.16
C SER A 810 5.64 -5.36 1.06
N LEU A 811 6.55 -4.92 1.94
CA LEU A 811 7.24 -5.79 2.90
C LEU A 811 6.29 -6.40 3.94
N ARG A 812 5.28 -5.65 4.39
CA ARG A 812 4.25 -6.14 5.31
C ARG A 812 3.45 -7.27 4.65
N LYS A 813 2.91 -7.03 3.45
CA LYS A 813 2.24 -8.06 2.66
C LYS A 813 3.14 -9.29 2.48
N LEU A 814 4.42 -9.12 2.12
CA LEU A 814 5.35 -10.25 2.00
C LEU A 814 5.59 -10.99 3.34
N LYS A 815 5.62 -10.29 4.48
CA LYS A 815 5.69 -10.94 5.80
C LYS A 815 4.46 -11.80 6.05
N ASP A 816 3.28 -11.27 5.74
CA ASP A 816 2.00 -11.95 5.94
C ASP A 816 1.82 -13.12 4.94
N CYS A 817 2.45 -13.05 3.75
CA CYS A 817 2.57 -14.19 2.82
C CYS A 817 3.43 -15.33 3.38
N LEU A 818 4.33 -15.07 4.33
CA LEU A 818 5.41 -15.97 4.74
C LEU A 818 5.33 -16.44 6.20
N PHE A 819 4.47 -15.84 7.04
CA PHE A 819 4.32 -16.17 8.46
C PHE A 819 2.86 -16.00 8.93
N PRO A 820 2.36 -16.87 9.84
CA PRO A 820 3.04 -18.00 10.49
C PRO A 820 3.00 -19.30 9.67
N ARG A 821 2.16 -19.38 8.64
CA ARG A 821 2.04 -20.50 7.69
C ARG A 821 1.93 -19.91 6.29
N VAL A 822 2.39 -20.64 5.27
CA VAL A 822 2.20 -20.26 3.86
C VAL A 822 0.94 -20.92 3.33
N ASP A 823 0.12 -20.15 2.63
CA ASP A 823 -0.89 -20.70 1.72
C ASP A 823 -0.19 -21.13 0.43
N GLU A 824 0.12 -22.43 0.33
CA GLU A 824 0.81 -22.99 -0.84
C GLU A 824 0.04 -22.83 -2.15
N LYS A 825 -1.31 -22.75 -2.09
CA LYS A 825 -2.17 -22.60 -3.27
C LYS A 825 -2.12 -21.17 -3.80
N ASN A 826 -2.18 -20.18 -2.91
CA ASN A 826 -2.18 -18.77 -3.28
C ASN A 826 -0.79 -18.11 -3.22
N TYR A 827 0.28 -18.83 -2.86
CA TYR A 827 1.62 -18.27 -2.62
C TYR A 827 2.11 -17.31 -3.71
N LEU A 828 2.04 -17.71 -4.98
CA LEU A 828 2.50 -16.88 -6.11
C LEU A 828 1.61 -15.64 -6.31
N LYS A 829 0.29 -15.77 -6.09
CA LYS A 829 -0.68 -14.67 -6.16
C LYS A 829 -0.41 -13.65 -5.05
N LEU A 830 -0.28 -14.11 -3.81
CA LEU A 830 0.02 -13.26 -2.65
C LEU A 830 1.39 -12.57 -2.78
N VAL A 831 2.41 -13.25 -3.34
CA VAL A 831 3.71 -12.65 -3.66
C VAL A 831 3.59 -11.58 -4.76
N ASP A 832 2.77 -11.76 -5.80
CA ASP A 832 2.49 -10.68 -6.78
C ASP A 832 1.70 -9.52 -6.14
N GLU A 833 0.67 -9.80 -5.33
CA GLU A 833 -0.13 -8.80 -4.60
C GLU A 833 0.68 -8.01 -3.57
N SER A 834 1.78 -8.58 -3.07
CA SER A 834 2.77 -7.87 -2.26
C SER A 834 3.50 -6.80 -3.08
N LYS A 835 3.66 -6.97 -4.40
CA LYS A 835 4.49 -6.16 -5.30
C LYS A 835 5.98 -6.08 -4.94
N TRP A 836 6.46 -6.95 -4.04
CA TRP A 836 7.85 -6.92 -3.57
C TRP A 836 8.85 -7.09 -4.69
N LEU A 837 8.67 -8.13 -5.52
CA LEU A 837 9.57 -8.43 -6.63
C LEU A 837 9.51 -7.35 -7.72
N ASN A 838 8.40 -6.63 -7.88
CA ASN A 838 8.32 -5.48 -8.79
C ASN A 838 9.16 -4.29 -8.30
N HIS A 839 9.20 -4.03 -6.99
CA HIS A 839 10.11 -3.00 -6.45
C HIS A 839 11.59 -3.39 -6.62
N ILE A 840 11.93 -4.67 -6.42
CA ILE A 840 13.27 -5.20 -6.72
C ILE A 840 13.60 -5.05 -8.22
N GLN A 841 12.65 -5.38 -9.10
CA GLN A 841 12.76 -5.22 -10.56
C GLN A 841 13.09 -3.78 -10.93
N SER A 842 12.29 -2.79 -10.52
CA SER A 842 12.52 -1.37 -10.90
C SER A 842 13.86 -0.82 -10.40
N ILE A 843 14.33 -1.27 -9.23
CA ILE A 843 15.64 -0.89 -8.70
C ILE A 843 16.78 -1.49 -9.54
N ILE A 844 16.67 -2.76 -9.95
CA ILE A 844 17.65 -3.41 -10.83
C ILE A 844 17.63 -2.80 -12.23
N GLU A 845 16.46 -2.46 -12.76
CA GLU A 845 16.31 -1.84 -14.08
C GLU A 845 16.91 -0.44 -14.13
N GLY A 846 16.63 0.40 -13.11
CA GLY A 846 17.27 1.71 -13.01
C GLY A 846 18.79 1.62 -12.87
N ALA A 847 19.30 0.66 -12.08
CA ALA A 847 20.74 0.42 -11.98
C ALA A 847 21.34 -0.10 -13.30
N ALA A 848 20.63 -0.97 -14.04
CA ALA A 848 21.07 -1.48 -15.33
C ALA A 848 21.07 -0.42 -16.44
N GLN A 849 20.13 0.53 -16.41
CA GLN A 849 20.14 1.70 -17.30
C GLN A 849 21.36 2.58 -17.04
N ILE A 850 21.60 2.96 -15.78
CA ILE A 850 22.81 3.71 -15.35
C ILE A 850 24.09 3.01 -15.81
N VAL A 851 24.15 1.68 -15.69
CA VAL A 851 25.28 0.86 -16.15
C VAL A 851 25.44 0.87 -17.66
N SER A 852 24.33 0.81 -18.42
CA SER A 852 24.36 0.84 -19.88
C SER A 852 24.80 2.20 -20.42
N GLU A 853 24.37 3.30 -19.82
CA GLU A 853 24.78 4.64 -20.24
C GLU A 853 26.27 4.90 -20.02
N VAL A 854 26.80 4.47 -18.88
CA VAL A 854 28.21 4.66 -18.51
C VAL A 854 29.14 3.73 -19.31
N GLU A 855 28.79 2.43 -19.42
CA GLU A 855 29.64 1.46 -20.13
C GLU A 855 29.47 1.47 -21.65
N ARG A 856 28.24 1.51 -22.18
CA ARG A 856 28.02 1.36 -23.62
C ARG A 856 28.05 2.70 -24.32
N ASN A 857 27.28 3.66 -23.80
CA ASN A 857 27.07 4.96 -24.45
C ASN A 857 28.12 6.00 -24.03
N ARG A 858 28.95 5.70 -23.02
CA ARG A 858 30.01 6.55 -22.47
C ARG A 858 29.53 7.91 -21.93
N ASN A 859 28.25 8.00 -21.59
CA ASN A 859 27.64 9.20 -21.03
C ASN A 859 28.05 9.38 -19.55
N SER A 860 28.27 10.63 -19.13
CA SER A 860 28.26 10.98 -17.72
C SER A 860 26.82 11.02 -17.20
N VAL A 861 26.61 10.60 -15.96
CA VAL A 861 25.28 10.46 -15.36
C VAL A 861 25.19 11.10 -13.97
N LEU A 862 24.03 11.68 -13.65
CA LEU A 862 23.69 12.24 -12.35
C LEU A 862 22.51 11.46 -11.75
N VAL A 863 22.67 10.90 -10.56
CA VAL A 863 21.62 10.10 -9.90
C VAL A 863 21.10 10.82 -8.67
N HIS A 864 19.79 11.06 -8.59
CA HIS A 864 19.17 11.71 -7.43
C HIS A 864 17.78 11.14 -7.11
N CYS A 865 17.15 11.72 -6.09
CA CYS A 865 15.73 11.57 -5.80
C CYS A 865 15.29 12.83 -5.05
N SER A 866 14.49 12.73 -3.98
CA SER A 866 14.25 13.86 -3.07
C SER A 866 15.52 14.22 -2.28
N ASP A 867 15.81 13.53 -1.17
CA ASP A 867 16.95 13.86 -0.29
C ASP A 867 18.30 13.26 -0.74
N GLY A 868 18.34 12.39 -1.76
CA GLY A 868 19.61 11.86 -2.30
C GLY A 868 20.33 10.82 -1.42
N TRP A 869 19.65 10.20 -0.45
CA TRP A 869 20.24 9.23 0.50
C TRP A 869 19.55 7.86 0.59
N ASP A 870 18.35 7.67 0.01
CA ASP A 870 17.63 6.38 0.01
C ASP A 870 17.84 5.68 -1.35
N ARG A 871 16.88 5.80 -2.28
CA ARG A 871 16.93 5.22 -3.65
C ARG A 871 18.20 5.56 -4.43
N THR A 872 18.77 6.74 -4.19
CA THR A 872 20.05 7.14 -4.80
C THR A 872 21.19 6.23 -4.35
N ALA A 873 21.27 5.84 -3.07
CA ALA A 873 22.27 4.91 -2.57
C ALA A 873 22.05 3.49 -3.12
N GLN A 874 20.79 3.06 -3.27
CA GLN A 874 20.44 1.78 -3.92
C GLN A 874 20.95 1.73 -5.38
N LEU A 875 20.57 2.72 -6.19
CA LEU A 875 20.94 2.80 -7.61
C LEU A 875 22.45 2.89 -7.82
N THR A 876 23.12 3.80 -7.10
CA THR A 876 24.56 4.02 -7.23
C THR A 876 25.36 2.82 -6.79
N SER A 877 25.07 2.24 -5.62
CA SER A 877 25.81 1.07 -5.14
C SER A 877 25.58 -0.18 -6.00
N LEU A 878 24.38 -0.40 -6.55
CA LEU A 878 24.12 -1.49 -7.49
C LEU A 878 24.79 -1.27 -8.85
N ALA A 879 24.79 -0.06 -9.40
CA ALA A 879 25.55 0.25 -10.61
C ALA A 879 27.06 0.06 -10.39
N MET A 880 27.57 0.50 -9.24
CA MET A 880 28.97 0.33 -8.86
C MET A 880 29.38 -1.14 -8.75
N VAL A 881 28.59 -2.00 -8.10
CA VAL A 881 28.78 -3.47 -8.08
C VAL A 881 28.79 -4.06 -9.50
N GLN A 882 27.91 -3.56 -10.38
CA GLN A 882 27.82 -4.05 -11.75
C GLN A 882 29.08 -3.73 -12.57
N LEU A 883 29.62 -2.49 -12.56
CA LEU A 883 30.83 -2.18 -13.35
C LEU A 883 32.19 -2.23 -12.62
N ASP A 884 32.28 -2.39 -11.29
CA ASP A 884 33.58 -2.52 -10.58
C ASP A 884 33.70 -3.85 -9.81
N PRO A 885 34.55 -4.78 -10.26
CA PRO A 885 34.83 -6.05 -9.59
C PRO A 885 35.37 -5.89 -8.16
N TYR A 886 36.01 -4.77 -7.82
CA TYR A 886 36.51 -4.51 -6.47
C TYR A 886 35.38 -4.60 -5.44
N TYR A 887 34.24 -3.97 -5.70
CA TYR A 887 33.09 -4.00 -4.80
C TYR A 887 32.38 -5.37 -4.74
N ARG A 888 32.79 -6.35 -5.57
CA ARG A 888 32.36 -7.75 -5.49
C ARG A 888 33.24 -8.59 -4.54
N THR A 889 34.33 -8.03 -4.02
CA THR A 889 35.15 -8.63 -2.94
C THR A 889 34.53 -8.36 -1.56
N ILE A 890 34.85 -9.15 -0.53
CA ILE A 890 34.41 -8.92 0.86
C ILE A 890 34.88 -7.54 1.36
N LYS A 891 36.14 -7.17 1.07
CA LYS A 891 36.69 -5.87 1.46
C LYS A 891 36.04 -4.71 0.71
N GLY A 892 35.92 -4.82 -0.61
CA GLY A 892 35.34 -3.77 -1.44
C GLY A 892 33.84 -3.60 -1.21
N PHE A 893 33.08 -4.65 -0.92
CA PHE A 893 31.66 -4.55 -0.58
C PHE A 893 31.44 -3.83 0.75
N ALA A 894 32.30 -4.08 1.75
CA ALA A 894 32.31 -3.31 2.99
C ALA A 894 32.68 -1.84 2.78
N VAL A 895 33.69 -1.55 1.92
CA VAL A 895 34.04 -0.18 1.51
C VAL A 895 32.88 0.51 0.77
N LEU A 896 32.17 -0.19 -0.11
CA LEU A 896 31.00 0.33 -0.82
C LEU A 896 29.89 0.73 0.15
N ILE A 897 29.66 -0.05 1.21
CA ILE A 897 28.67 0.23 2.25
C ILE A 897 29.12 1.44 3.09
N GLU A 898 30.36 1.45 3.60
CA GLU A 898 30.88 2.57 4.36
C GLU A 898 30.86 3.90 3.58
N LYS A 899 31.06 3.83 2.25
CA LYS A 899 30.96 4.95 1.32
C LYS A 899 29.51 5.32 0.97
N GLU A 900 28.88 4.59 0.05
CA GLU A 900 27.63 5.01 -0.61
C GLU A 900 26.42 5.10 0.34
N TRP A 901 26.51 4.40 1.48
CA TRP A 901 25.45 4.39 2.48
C TRP A 901 25.88 5.17 3.73
N CYS A 902 26.97 4.77 4.40
CA CYS A 902 27.26 5.30 5.73
C CYS A 902 27.88 6.71 5.71
N SER A 903 28.87 7.00 4.86
CA SER A 903 29.49 8.33 4.78
C SER A 903 28.61 9.34 4.03
N PHE A 904 27.94 8.88 2.98
CA PHE A 904 26.95 9.66 2.21
C PHE A 904 25.62 9.92 2.95
N GLY A 905 25.52 9.49 4.22
CA GLY A 905 24.43 9.88 5.12
C GLY A 905 23.08 9.26 4.80
N HIS A 906 23.06 8.00 4.35
CA HIS A 906 21.87 7.16 4.50
C HIS A 906 21.46 7.19 5.97
N LYS A 907 20.17 7.37 6.22
CA LYS A 907 19.64 7.66 7.55
C LYS A 907 19.45 6.38 8.36
N PHE A 908 20.52 5.60 8.53
CA PHE A 908 20.50 4.32 9.24
C PHE A 908 19.76 4.45 10.56
N ALA A 909 20.15 5.36 11.46
CA ALA A 909 19.39 5.56 12.68
C ALA A 909 17.91 5.98 12.46
N HIS A 910 17.53 6.96 11.64
CA HIS A 910 16.09 7.27 11.46
C HIS A 910 15.27 6.19 10.70
N ARG A 911 15.93 5.33 9.91
CA ARG A 911 15.35 4.15 9.23
C ARG A 911 15.40 2.90 10.12
N ILE A 912 16.16 2.99 11.22
CA ILE A 912 16.41 2.00 12.28
C ILE A 912 16.13 2.67 13.65
N GLU A 913 15.12 3.56 13.71
CA GLU A 913 14.50 4.16 14.90
C GLU A 913 12.99 4.08 14.71
N PRO A 914 12.17 3.90 15.76
CA PRO A 914 10.84 3.26 15.65
C PRO A 914 9.73 4.13 15.01
N ARG A 915 10.08 5.34 14.56
CA ARG A 915 9.37 6.06 13.48
C ARG A 915 9.49 5.37 12.11
N CYS A 916 10.24 4.28 12.05
CA CYS A 916 10.25 3.20 11.05
C CYS A 916 10.09 1.85 11.79
N MET A 917 9.47 0.80 11.22
CA MET A 917 9.12 -0.47 11.92
C MET A 917 10.35 -1.32 12.30
N ILE A 918 11.49 -0.68 12.18
CA ILE A 918 12.85 -1.08 12.30
C ILE A 918 13.41 0.05 13.17
N GLY A 919 13.63 -0.22 14.47
CA GLY A 919 13.90 0.82 15.47
C GLY A 919 14.74 0.38 16.67
N HIS A 920 16.02 0.74 16.77
CA HIS A 920 16.74 0.62 18.04
C HIS A 920 16.16 1.67 19.00
N GLY A 921 15.73 1.28 20.20
CA GLY A 921 15.76 2.23 21.31
C GLY A 921 14.48 2.94 21.78
N GLU A 922 13.35 2.97 21.06
CA GLU A 922 12.16 3.74 21.50
C GLU A 922 10.81 3.00 21.33
N ASP A 923 9.72 3.54 21.88
CA ASP A 923 8.49 2.79 22.22
C ASP A 923 7.24 3.07 21.36
N LYS A 924 7.32 3.92 20.32
CA LYS A 924 6.18 4.35 19.48
C LYS A 924 6.23 3.76 18.07
N PRO A 925 5.16 3.13 17.53
CA PRO A 925 5.26 2.29 16.33
C PRO A 925 4.79 2.90 14.99
N SER A 926 5.65 2.91 13.97
CA SER A 926 5.27 2.98 12.54
C SER A 926 6.44 2.56 11.61
N ASP A 927 6.24 2.19 10.32
CA ASP A 927 7.02 2.71 9.16
C ASP A 927 8.33 2.11 8.47
N GLY A 928 8.62 0.80 8.35
CA GLY A 928 9.97 0.27 7.91
C GLY A 928 10.14 -0.46 6.53
N GLU A 929 11.37 -0.49 5.97
CA GLU A 929 11.74 -1.04 4.63
C GLU A 929 13.01 -1.96 4.61
N ARG A 930 13.26 -2.71 3.51
CA ARG A 930 14.52 -3.47 3.20
C ARG A 930 14.74 -3.64 1.68
N SER A 931 15.91 -4.14 1.24
CA SER A 931 16.11 -4.75 -0.11
C SER A 931 17.45 -5.51 -0.22
N PRO A 932 17.43 -6.83 -0.52
CA PRO A 932 18.65 -7.55 -0.96
C PRO A 932 18.39 -8.64 -2.02
N VAL A 933 19.10 -8.58 -3.16
CA VAL A 933 19.31 -9.71 -4.08
C VAL A 933 20.74 -9.68 -4.63
N PHE A 934 21.57 -10.65 -4.26
CA PHE A 934 22.81 -11.00 -4.93
C PHE A 934 22.96 -12.52 -4.95
N HIS A 935 23.38 -13.09 -6.09
CA HIS A 935 23.73 -14.51 -6.27
C HIS A 935 24.69 -14.63 -7.47
N GLY A 936 25.63 -15.57 -7.42
CA GLY A 936 26.51 -15.89 -8.55
C GLY A 936 27.98 -16.14 -8.17
N CYS A 937 28.76 -16.63 -9.14
CA CYS A 937 30.20 -16.89 -9.04
C CYS A 937 31.08 -15.62 -9.09
N HIS A 938 30.49 -14.45 -9.37
CA HIS A 938 31.23 -13.18 -9.49
C HIS A 938 31.51 -12.46 -8.14
N PHE A 939 31.02 -13.00 -7.01
CA PHE A 939 31.16 -12.42 -5.67
C PHE A 939 32.07 -13.26 -4.77
N GLU A 940 33.00 -12.62 -4.05
CA GLU A 940 33.87 -13.29 -3.06
C GLU A 940 33.06 -13.78 -1.84
N PHE A 941 31.93 -13.12 -1.57
CA PHE A 941 31.07 -13.42 -0.44
C PHE A 941 29.90 -14.35 -0.78
N ASN A 942 29.54 -15.18 0.19
CA ASN A 942 28.35 -16.04 0.16
C ASN A 942 27.12 -15.31 0.77
N SER A 943 25.93 -15.94 0.69
CA SER A 943 24.69 -15.35 1.22
C SER A 943 24.70 -15.21 2.75
N PHE A 944 25.49 -16.00 3.48
CA PHE A 944 25.63 -15.90 4.93
C PHE A 944 26.27 -14.57 5.38
N LEU A 945 27.14 -13.94 4.57
CA LEU A 945 27.60 -12.57 4.84
C LEU A 945 26.45 -11.57 4.78
N LEU A 946 25.60 -11.66 3.75
CA LEU A 946 24.48 -10.74 3.55
C LEU A 946 23.43 -10.89 4.67
N VAL A 947 23.17 -12.13 5.11
CA VAL A 947 22.33 -12.41 6.29
C VAL A 947 22.96 -11.82 7.55
N THR A 948 24.27 -12.01 7.76
CA THR A 948 24.99 -11.48 8.93
C THR A 948 24.96 -9.94 8.96
N ILE A 949 25.14 -9.28 7.82
CA ILE A 949 25.00 -7.82 7.71
C ILE A 949 23.59 -7.38 8.12
N LEU A 950 22.55 -8.06 7.63
CA LEU A 950 21.15 -7.74 7.97
C LEU A 950 20.76 -8.08 9.41
N ASP A 951 21.42 -9.05 10.05
CA ASP A 951 21.24 -9.31 11.48
C ASP A 951 21.89 -8.22 12.34
N GLU A 952 23.13 -7.85 12.03
CA GLU A 952 23.90 -6.86 12.79
C GLU A 952 23.41 -5.43 12.58
N LEU A 953 22.74 -5.17 11.45
CA LEU A 953 21.93 -3.97 11.18
C LEU A 953 20.83 -3.74 12.23
N TYR A 954 20.41 -4.78 12.96
CA TYR A 954 19.38 -4.68 14.01
C TYR A 954 19.90 -5.09 15.39
N ALA A 955 20.84 -6.03 15.48
CA ALA A 955 21.37 -6.54 16.73
C ALA A 955 22.05 -5.46 17.60
N CYS A 956 22.57 -4.38 16.99
CA CYS A 956 23.16 -3.25 17.71
C CYS A 956 24.42 -3.61 18.53
N ARG A 957 25.15 -4.66 18.09
CA ARG A 957 26.42 -5.12 18.67
C ARG A 957 27.64 -4.35 18.16
N PHE A 958 27.53 -3.75 16.98
CA PHE A 958 28.59 -2.99 16.32
C PHE A 958 28.15 -1.55 16.04
N GLY A 959 29.11 -0.62 15.97
CA GLY A 959 28.86 0.79 15.68
C GLY A 959 28.60 1.12 14.21
N THR A 960 28.89 0.17 13.29
CA THR A 960 28.89 0.38 11.83
C THR A 960 27.62 1.04 11.30
N PHE A 961 26.44 0.55 11.72
CA PHE A 961 25.13 1.01 11.24
C PHE A 961 24.39 1.92 12.22
N LEU A 962 25.10 2.53 13.18
CA LEU A 962 24.50 3.51 14.08
C LEU A 962 24.52 4.92 13.47
N PHE A 963 23.60 5.77 13.93
CA PHE A 963 23.49 7.19 13.60
C PHE A 963 23.15 7.51 12.12
N ASN A 964 23.07 8.80 11.77
CA ASN A 964 22.48 9.28 10.51
C ASN A 964 23.43 9.97 9.52
N SER A 965 24.72 10.14 9.86
CA SER A 965 25.74 10.68 8.94
C SER A 965 27.15 10.38 9.43
N GLU A 966 28.15 10.65 8.58
CA GLU A 966 29.56 10.58 8.96
C GLU A 966 29.86 11.47 10.18
N LYS A 967 29.35 12.71 10.21
CA LYS A 967 29.45 13.63 11.34
C LYS A 967 29.00 12.97 12.65
N GLN A 968 27.80 12.40 12.67
CA GLN A 968 27.25 11.79 13.88
C GLN A 968 28.04 10.56 14.35
N ARG A 969 28.52 9.71 13.42
CA ARG A 969 29.36 8.56 13.77
C ARG A 969 30.74 8.97 14.27
N LEU A 970 31.41 9.92 13.60
CA LEU A 970 32.83 10.22 13.82
C LEU A 970 33.08 11.33 14.84
N VAL A 971 32.29 12.41 14.80
CA VAL A 971 32.49 13.61 15.63
C VAL A 971 31.65 13.51 16.90
N ASP A 972 30.33 13.33 16.75
CA ASP A 972 29.39 13.49 17.86
C ASP A 972 29.46 12.31 18.83
N ASN A 973 29.44 11.08 18.31
CA ASN A 973 29.43 9.84 19.12
C ASN A 973 30.78 9.10 19.17
N LYS A 974 31.74 9.49 18.31
CA LYS A 974 33.12 8.99 18.27
C LYS A 974 33.20 7.45 18.17
N CYS A 975 32.38 6.86 17.30
CA CYS A 975 32.19 5.42 17.15
C CYS A 975 33.51 4.64 16.94
N ILE A 976 34.49 5.21 16.21
CA ILE A 976 35.80 4.58 15.98
C ILE A 976 36.53 4.25 17.30
N LYS A 977 36.37 5.09 18.33
CA LYS A 977 36.95 4.85 19.67
C LYS A 977 36.01 4.06 20.58
N ASN A 978 34.71 4.35 20.49
CA ASN A 978 33.72 3.97 21.50
C ASN A 978 32.92 2.70 21.16
N THR A 979 33.08 2.13 19.95
CA THR A 979 32.34 0.96 19.47
C THR A 979 33.21 0.08 18.57
N VAL A 980 32.89 -1.21 18.40
CA VAL A 980 33.57 -2.09 17.43
C VAL A 980 32.88 -2.01 16.06
N SER A 981 33.66 -2.10 14.98
CA SER A 981 33.13 -2.21 13.61
C SER A 981 32.75 -3.66 13.28
N LEU A 982 31.62 -3.85 12.58
CA LEU A 982 31.20 -5.16 12.03
C LEU A 982 32.31 -5.78 11.17
N TRP A 983 33.08 -4.93 10.47
CA TRP A 983 34.11 -5.40 9.55
C TRP A 983 35.32 -6.01 10.27
N THR A 984 35.55 -5.75 11.56
CA THR A 984 36.50 -6.52 12.39
C THR A 984 36.06 -7.98 12.42
N TYR A 985 34.85 -8.25 12.91
CA TYR A 985 34.30 -9.60 13.02
C TYR A 985 34.24 -10.32 11.66
N VAL A 986 33.80 -9.63 10.60
CA VAL A 986 33.73 -10.19 9.24
C VAL A 986 35.11 -10.56 8.68
N LEU A 987 36.13 -9.74 8.90
CA LEU A 987 37.48 -10.00 8.36
C LEU A 987 38.29 -11.00 9.19
N GLU A 988 38.09 -11.02 10.51
CA GLU A 988 38.68 -12.05 11.38
C GLU A 988 38.10 -13.44 11.09
N ASN A 989 36.80 -13.51 10.80
CA ASN A 989 36.08 -14.75 10.50
C ASN A 989 35.85 -14.95 8.99
N LYS A 990 36.70 -14.35 8.13
CA LYS A 990 36.52 -14.29 6.66
C LYS A 990 36.15 -15.64 6.02
N ALA A 991 36.72 -16.74 6.52
CA ALA A 991 36.47 -18.09 6.02
C ALA A 991 34.98 -18.51 6.05
N LEU A 992 34.18 -18.02 7.02
CA LEU A 992 32.74 -18.29 7.09
C LEU A 992 31.97 -17.61 5.95
N PHE A 993 32.52 -16.53 5.40
CA PHE A 993 31.86 -15.63 4.46
C PHE A 993 32.30 -15.86 3.01
N LEU A 994 33.32 -16.68 2.77
CA LEU A 994 33.80 -16.99 1.42
C LEU A 994 32.77 -17.77 0.59
N ASN A 995 32.64 -17.39 -0.67
CA ASN A 995 31.99 -18.16 -1.72
C ASN A 995 33.02 -19.10 -2.38
N PRO A 996 32.89 -20.43 -2.25
CA PRO A 996 33.82 -21.38 -2.88
C PRO A 996 33.73 -21.40 -4.41
N LEU A 997 32.68 -20.82 -5.00
CA LEU A 997 32.49 -20.69 -6.45
C LEU A 997 33.06 -19.37 -7.01
N TYR A 998 33.77 -18.58 -6.21
CA TYR A 998 34.31 -17.28 -6.62
C TYR A 998 35.49 -17.43 -7.59
N ASN A 999 35.27 -17.10 -8.87
CA ASN A 999 36.34 -17.09 -9.87
C ASN A 999 37.00 -15.71 -9.95
N LYS A 1000 38.30 -15.64 -9.66
CA LYS A 1000 39.09 -14.40 -9.78
C LYS A 1000 39.50 -14.06 -11.23
N GLY A 1001 39.46 -15.03 -12.15
CA GLY A 1001 39.79 -14.82 -13.56
C GLY A 1001 38.69 -14.07 -14.33
N ASP A 1002 37.43 -14.40 -14.09
CA ASP A 1002 36.26 -13.84 -14.77
C ASP A 1002 35.79 -12.49 -14.17
N GLN A 1003 36.76 -11.59 -13.94
CA GLN A 1003 36.52 -10.28 -13.34
C GLN A 1003 36.54 -9.14 -14.35
N ARG A 1004 36.86 -9.39 -15.61
CA ARG A 1004 36.95 -8.32 -16.64
C ARG A 1004 35.60 -7.90 -17.21
N THR A 1005 34.52 -8.57 -16.80
CA THR A 1005 33.16 -8.37 -17.29
C THR A 1005 32.35 -7.44 -16.38
N VAL A 1006 31.64 -6.49 -17.01
CA VAL A 1006 30.52 -5.78 -16.36
C VAL A 1006 29.41 -6.80 -16.11
N LEU A 1007 28.98 -6.90 -14.86
CA LEU A 1007 27.95 -7.85 -14.46
C LEU A 1007 26.58 -7.33 -14.92
N SER A 1008 25.98 -8.00 -15.90
CA SER A 1008 24.61 -7.71 -16.33
C SER A 1008 23.61 -8.40 -15.39
N MET A 1009 22.92 -7.65 -14.54
CA MET A 1009 21.83 -8.19 -13.73
C MET A 1009 20.55 -8.35 -14.56
N ASN A 1010 19.91 -9.51 -14.50
CA ASN A 1010 18.63 -9.76 -15.17
C ASN A 1010 17.47 -9.36 -14.23
N SER A 1011 16.71 -8.35 -14.61
CA SER A 1011 15.57 -7.83 -13.83
C SER A 1011 14.28 -8.64 -13.97
N SER A 1012 14.22 -9.59 -14.91
CA SER A 1012 12.97 -10.25 -15.27
C SER A 1012 12.32 -10.94 -14.08
N MET A 1013 11.02 -10.70 -13.89
CA MET A 1013 10.17 -11.39 -12.91
C MET A 1013 10.16 -12.92 -13.04
N ARG A 1014 10.63 -13.47 -14.17
CA ARG A 1014 10.86 -14.92 -14.37
C ARG A 1014 12.12 -15.45 -13.67
N VAL A 1015 13.06 -14.56 -13.33
CA VAL A 1015 14.38 -14.87 -12.75
C VAL A 1015 14.47 -14.41 -11.29
N LEU A 1016 13.84 -13.28 -10.95
CA LEU A 1016 13.73 -12.80 -9.56
C LEU A 1016 12.98 -13.80 -8.67
N ARG A 1017 13.43 -13.94 -7.42
CA ARG A 1017 12.85 -14.86 -6.43
C ARG A 1017 12.82 -14.19 -5.05
N VAL A 1018 11.84 -14.57 -4.22
CA VAL A 1018 11.84 -14.23 -2.79
C VAL A 1018 13.07 -14.86 -2.14
N TRP A 1019 13.90 -14.07 -1.45
CA TRP A 1019 15.09 -14.60 -0.77
C TRP A 1019 14.72 -15.31 0.54
N THR A 1020 14.26 -16.56 0.42
CA THR A 1020 13.74 -17.37 1.52
C THR A 1020 14.75 -17.62 2.65
N GLU A 1021 16.05 -17.68 2.34
CA GLU A 1021 17.13 -17.80 3.35
C GLU A 1021 17.19 -16.63 4.34
N TYR A 1022 16.57 -15.48 3.99
CA TYR A 1022 16.37 -14.37 4.90
C TYR A 1022 14.90 -14.21 5.30
N TYR A 1023 14.01 -14.03 4.31
CA TYR A 1023 12.61 -13.68 4.55
C TYR A 1023 11.74 -14.81 5.13
N ALA A 1024 12.18 -16.07 5.06
CA ALA A 1024 11.42 -17.23 5.53
C ALA A 1024 12.22 -18.13 6.51
N ARG A 1025 13.43 -17.72 6.92
CA ARG A 1025 14.40 -18.54 7.67
C ARG A 1025 13.93 -19.06 9.04
N TYR A 1026 12.86 -18.47 9.58
CA TYR A 1026 12.25 -18.88 10.85
C TYR A 1026 10.89 -19.56 10.69
N ASN A 1027 10.39 -19.78 9.45
CA ASN A 1027 9.17 -20.53 9.23
C ASN A 1027 9.51 -22.01 8.92
N PRO A 1028 9.22 -22.97 9.83
CA PRO A 1028 9.57 -24.37 9.64
C PRO A 1028 8.84 -25.06 8.47
N HIS A 1029 7.82 -24.42 7.88
CA HIS A 1029 7.05 -24.94 6.75
C HIS A 1029 7.56 -24.45 5.38
N VAL A 1030 8.37 -23.39 5.32
CA VAL A 1030 8.77 -22.70 4.06
C VAL A 1030 10.20 -23.02 3.66
N ILE A 1031 11.00 -23.56 4.58
CA ILE A 1031 12.35 -23.99 4.29
C ILE A 1031 12.27 -25.24 3.41
N ALA A 1032 12.49 -25.04 2.10
CA ALA A 1032 12.41 -26.10 1.10
C ALA A 1032 13.17 -27.39 1.52
N PRO A 1033 12.57 -28.58 1.38
CA PRO A 1033 13.18 -29.84 1.80
C PRO A 1033 14.57 -30.04 1.19
N GLY A 1034 15.62 -29.91 2.03
CA GLY A 1034 17.01 -30.18 1.64
C GLY A 1034 18.03 -29.05 1.88
N SER A 1035 17.60 -27.82 2.18
CA SER A 1035 18.52 -26.69 2.45
C SER A 1035 19.44 -26.97 3.66
N LEU A 1036 20.60 -26.31 3.75
CA LEU A 1036 21.52 -26.56 4.87
C LEU A 1036 20.96 -26.07 6.22
N ALA A 1037 20.14 -25.01 6.20
CA ALA A 1037 19.36 -24.57 7.36
C ALA A 1037 18.26 -25.59 7.71
N ALA A 1038 17.56 -26.14 6.70
CA ALA A 1038 16.61 -27.25 6.88
C ALA A 1038 17.29 -28.44 7.55
N LYS A 1039 18.49 -28.80 7.08
CA LYS A 1039 19.29 -29.90 7.63
C LYS A 1039 19.72 -29.64 9.07
N ARG A 1040 20.12 -28.42 9.46
CA ARG A 1040 20.39 -28.10 10.88
C ARG A 1040 19.13 -28.23 11.75
N TYR A 1041 18.00 -27.66 11.35
CA TYR A 1041 16.72 -27.79 12.07
C TYR A 1041 16.23 -29.25 12.12
N ALA A 1042 16.42 -30.01 11.04
CA ALA A 1042 16.06 -31.42 10.95
C ALA A 1042 17.01 -32.32 11.76
N LEU A 1043 18.30 -31.98 11.89
CA LEU A 1043 19.25 -32.66 12.77
C LEU A 1043 18.87 -32.47 14.24
N GLN A 1044 18.48 -31.26 14.65
CA GLN A 1044 17.93 -31.01 15.99
C GLN A 1044 16.65 -31.85 16.24
N ARG A 1045 15.74 -31.93 15.26
CA ARG A 1045 14.56 -32.82 15.32
C ARG A 1045 14.91 -34.32 15.31
N ALA A 1046 15.97 -34.72 14.61
CA ALA A 1046 16.42 -36.11 14.51
C ALA A 1046 17.02 -36.59 15.84
N CYS A 1047 17.75 -35.73 16.55
CA CYS A 1047 18.25 -36.03 17.90
C CYS A 1047 17.07 -36.27 18.88
N GLY A 1048 16.03 -35.43 18.83
CA GLY A 1048 14.81 -35.64 19.63
C GLY A 1048 14.07 -36.94 19.30
N LYS A 1049 13.99 -37.33 18.01
CA LYS A 1049 13.45 -38.65 17.62
C LYS A 1049 14.35 -39.82 18.02
N ARG A 1050 15.67 -39.63 18.08
CA ARG A 1050 16.62 -40.67 18.49
C ARG A 1050 16.44 -41.03 19.96
N ALA A 1051 16.28 -40.04 20.83
CA ALA A 1051 15.93 -40.26 22.23
C ALA A 1051 14.62 -41.06 22.37
N LEU A 1052 13.56 -40.67 21.65
CA LEU A 1052 12.28 -41.38 21.67
C LEU A 1052 12.38 -42.83 21.15
N VAL A 1053 13.28 -43.11 20.19
CA VAL A 1053 13.52 -44.47 19.69
C VAL A 1053 14.36 -45.29 20.66
N GLU A 1054 15.36 -44.70 21.31
CA GLU A 1054 16.17 -45.36 22.34
C GLU A 1054 15.32 -45.65 23.60
N GLU A 1055 14.38 -44.77 23.94
CA GLU A 1055 13.35 -44.96 24.96
C GLU A 1055 12.35 -46.08 24.59
N LEU A 1056 11.79 -46.07 23.37
CA LEU A 1056 10.91 -47.14 22.89
C LEU A 1056 11.60 -48.51 22.77
N VAL A 1057 12.89 -48.56 22.44
CA VAL A 1057 13.68 -49.80 22.42
C VAL A 1057 13.94 -50.31 23.84
N SER A 1058 14.20 -49.42 24.80
CA SER A 1058 14.32 -49.83 26.21
C SER A 1058 12.99 -50.37 26.78
N LEU A 1059 11.86 -49.76 26.40
CA LEU A 1059 10.50 -50.22 26.72
C LEU A 1059 10.07 -51.49 25.96
N SER A 1060 10.88 -51.98 25.00
CA SER A 1060 10.68 -53.28 24.34
C SER A 1060 11.70 -54.35 24.77
N GLN A 1061 12.52 -54.06 25.78
CA GLN A 1061 13.55 -54.97 26.34
C GLN A 1061 13.39 -55.17 27.86
N ALA A 1062 12.28 -54.71 28.42
CA ALA A 1062 11.84 -54.89 29.82
C ALA A 1062 10.44 -55.52 29.84
#